data_AF-A0A7W0QBC3-F1
#
_entry.id   AF-A0A7W0QBC3-F1
#
_cell.length_a   1.000
_cell.length_b   1.000
_cell.length_c   1.000
_cell.angle_alpha   90.00
_cell.angle_beta   90.00
_cell.angle_gamma   90.00
#
_symmetry.space_group_name_H-M   'P 1'
#
loop_
_entity.id
_entity.type
_entity.pdbx_description
1 polymer ?
#
loop_
_entity_poly.entity_id
_entity_poly.type
_entity_poly.pdbx_seq_one_letter_code
_entity_poly.pdbx_strand_id
1 'polypeptide(L)'
;MTGEITDDAAKPIVICVDDDRNNLQALGRVLRARCTVLLAESGLEALALVEANPDVSCVLADLRMPGLAGAELLARVAKTRPQCRRAVVTGFPESDDLIAAINAGHLHYVITKPWKLQDLLQLVDQLVHTFKLERDNQRLFSELQQANHQLREHETQLQTQLDARGLEISVKTEQLAQMGHQLDALTLRDGLTGLYTHRAFQERLREEVARALRYGQPMSILIADIDGFATVNYDLGYQIGDDILRRLAGVLQEDDTPIRTSDVVARYSGEEFVLLLPETGKSGALTKAARLRDAVAAAEMPGGRKMSISIGVACLPEDAADPEGLLTAAEAALRGAKRGGPGRVHFFSDDDRATAGTQRNQTRAFSRIREPEVDRFRPYQERMNEVTTILTRDRSLACLLVDLSRLHRVELDLGVAHHSEIYDHAAAVLDRLRGAVLDPSDLICRTGDGDGYFVILAPRDSKVRVDLEQLAATVEKAIEEALAPMVTEVLREQPRITVGSARVLGNSLLRPERLTARLVADAIAATRNLRERKAHRDRSTLQDIILGDGLASVYQPIVDLGTGDIFAYEALTRGPRGTALESPATLFAIADEVDLTVELDRACFRGALRSAKTLEPVHRLFVNLLPMSFYDQAFIEVEVGNLLAAAGLTPANIVFEITERLAIENFASFKRALGAYTAMGFGIAIDDVGTRHSNLETVMSLRPHFIKISDVLVRGIARSTVKREMLRSLRHIAETIDAVMIAEGIEHLEDVIALRDLGLRYGQGYYMARPAPPFVSLRDDVRAELRNIQSPSSPSQPPPPQDNDNDDEDDDDRVLAIPHSKSANRQAFGTGSQGAIPQGIPKNAFGRPDDEITSDFKLPPEAGADPRRPRASQPPAKTDGAPPQPWQPLSDDEGTGEALIESLRKPAENTPDGERGPGRPGLN
;
A
#
# COMPACT_ATOMS: atom_id res chain seq x y z
N MET A 1 -12.26 41.45 14.62
CA MET A 1 -12.23 42.93 14.73
C MET A 1 -10.78 43.35 14.66
N THR A 2 -10.36 43.84 13.50
CA THR A 2 -9.01 44.34 13.22
C THR A 2 -8.92 45.79 13.68
N GLY A 3 -8.32 46.02 14.85
CA GLY A 3 -7.92 47.35 15.28
C GLY A 3 -6.51 47.64 14.76
N GLU A 4 -6.40 48.56 13.81
CA GLU A 4 -5.14 49.17 13.40
C GLU A 4 -4.48 49.82 14.63
N ILE A 5 -3.29 49.34 15.01
CA ILE A 5 -2.42 50.01 15.96
C ILE A 5 -1.74 51.15 15.20
N THR A 6 -2.30 52.35 15.30
CA THR A 6 -1.59 53.58 14.96
C THR A 6 -0.67 53.90 16.13
N ASP A 7 0.60 53.51 16.03
CA ASP A 7 1.66 53.96 16.94
C ASP A 7 2.08 55.38 16.53
N ASP A 8 1.26 56.36 16.91
CA ASP A 8 1.69 57.76 16.87
C ASP A 8 2.61 57.98 18.09
N ALA A 9 3.92 57.84 17.88
CA ALA A 9 4.93 57.85 18.92
C ALA A 9 5.01 59.22 19.61
N ALA A 10 4.17 59.43 20.64
CA ALA A 10 4.24 60.59 21.51
C ALA A 10 5.66 60.73 22.08
N LYS A 11 6.25 61.92 21.93
CA LYS A 11 7.59 62.20 22.48
C LYS A 11 7.60 61.93 23.99
N PRO A 12 8.64 61.24 24.53
CA PRO A 12 8.72 60.88 25.93
C PRO A 12 8.63 62.13 26.81
N ILE A 13 7.92 62.05 27.94
CA ILE A 13 7.69 63.20 28.81
C ILE A 13 8.78 63.25 29.89
N VAL A 14 9.46 64.39 30.01
CA VAL A 14 10.49 64.64 31.04
C VAL A 14 10.11 65.88 31.83
N ILE A 15 10.12 65.78 33.15
CA ILE A 15 9.84 66.90 34.05
C ILE A 15 11.17 67.45 34.58
N CYS A 16 11.43 68.74 34.39
CA CYS A 16 12.59 69.43 34.97
C CYS A 16 12.13 70.37 36.07
N VAL A 17 12.79 70.31 37.23
CA VAL A 17 12.43 71.07 38.44
C VAL A 17 13.67 71.79 38.97
N ASP A 18 13.59 73.11 39.08
CA ASP A 18 14.65 73.97 39.60
C ASP A 18 14.00 75.31 40.01
N ASP A 19 14.40 75.90 41.13
CA ASP A 19 13.84 77.16 41.62
C ASP A 19 14.42 78.39 40.90
N ASP A 20 15.53 78.23 40.17
CA ASP A 20 16.09 79.24 39.27
C ASP A 20 15.53 79.10 37.84
N ARG A 21 14.73 80.10 37.44
CA ARG A 21 14.15 80.20 36.08
C ARG A 21 15.19 80.14 34.96
N ASN A 22 16.41 80.60 35.17
CA ASN A 22 17.46 80.55 34.15
C ASN A 22 17.90 79.10 33.88
N ASN A 23 18.03 78.29 34.93
CA ASN A 23 18.37 76.87 34.84
C ASN A 23 17.24 76.08 34.15
N LEU A 24 15.98 76.31 34.54
CA LEU A 24 14.82 75.71 33.90
C LEU A 24 14.73 76.02 32.41
N GLN A 25 14.93 77.28 32.02
CA GLN A 25 14.91 77.67 30.61
C GLN A 25 16.06 77.05 29.82
N ALA A 26 17.24 76.92 30.41
CA ALA A 26 18.38 76.26 29.79
C ALA A 26 18.12 74.76 29.58
N LEU A 27 17.66 74.03 30.60
CA LEU A 27 17.27 72.62 30.52
C LEU A 27 16.14 72.42 29.50
N GLY A 28 15.12 73.27 29.54
CA GLY A 28 14.01 73.25 28.59
C GLY A 28 14.46 73.44 27.14
N ARG A 29 15.33 74.42 26.85
CA ARG A 29 15.85 74.64 25.48
C ARG A 29 16.64 73.45 24.96
N VAL A 30 17.46 72.84 25.81
CA VAL A 30 18.33 71.70 25.45
C VAL A 30 17.52 70.44 25.17
N LEU A 31 16.52 70.14 25.99
CA LEU A 31 15.83 68.85 25.98
C LEU A 31 14.60 68.80 25.05
N ARG A 32 13.97 69.96 24.75
CA ARG A 32 12.75 70.05 23.91
C ARG A 32 12.87 69.46 22.50
N ALA A 33 14.08 69.36 21.96
CA ALA A 33 14.29 68.73 20.65
C ALA A 33 13.96 67.22 20.68
N ARG A 34 14.26 66.54 21.80
CA ARG A 34 14.20 65.08 21.95
C ARG A 34 12.99 64.58 22.75
N CYS A 35 12.51 65.37 23.71
CA CYS A 35 11.41 64.98 24.60
C CYS A 35 10.40 66.11 24.79
N THR A 36 9.22 65.75 25.28
CA THR A 36 8.23 66.72 25.77
C THR A 36 8.65 67.16 27.16
N VAL A 37 9.13 68.40 27.30
CA VAL A 37 9.67 68.91 28.57
C VAL A 37 8.61 69.71 29.30
N LEU A 38 8.25 69.27 30.51
CA LEU A 38 7.43 70.03 31.45
C LEU A 38 8.36 70.67 32.48
N LEU A 39 8.16 71.96 32.76
CA LEU A 39 8.99 72.72 33.69
C LEU A 39 8.18 73.03 34.94
N ALA A 40 8.81 72.93 36.12
CA ALA A 40 8.23 73.30 37.40
C ALA A 40 9.22 74.13 38.22
N GLU A 41 8.73 75.21 38.82
CA GLU A 41 9.54 76.13 39.65
C GLU A 41 9.58 75.69 41.13
N SER A 42 8.78 74.69 41.50
CA SER A 42 8.75 74.14 42.86
C SER A 42 8.48 72.64 42.86
N GLY A 43 8.87 71.96 43.94
CA GLY A 43 8.60 70.53 44.09
C GLY A 43 7.10 70.18 44.15
N LEU A 44 6.25 71.06 44.69
CA LEU A 44 4.79 70.82 44.74
C LEU A 44 4.15 70.89 43.34
N GLU A 45 4.59 71.83 42.50
CA GLU A 45 4.16 71.93 41.11
C GLU A 45 4.62 70.72 40.30
N ALA A 46 5.86 70.26 40.51
CA ALA A 46 6.38 69.06 39.87
C ALA A 46 5.58 67.80 40.25
N LEU A 47 5.15 67.67 41.50
CA LEU A 47 4.32 66.55 41.94
C LEU A 47 2.96 66.54 41.24
N ALA A 48 2.31 67.71 41.11
CA ALA A 48 1.05 67.85 40.39
C ALA A 48 1.21 67.48 38.90
N LEU A 49 2.31 67.86 38.27
CA LEU A 49 2.63 67.48 36.88
C LEU A 49 2.88 65.98 36.73
N VAL A 50 3.59 65.36 37.70
CA VAL A 50 3.75 63.91 37.75
C VAL A 50 2.37 63.27 37.84
N GLU A 51 1.53 63.62 38.81
CA GLU A 51 0.17 63.08 38.98
C GLU A 51 -0.69 63.21 37.73
N ALA A 52 -0.71 64.38 37.09
CA ALA A 52 -1.47 64.65 35.87
C ALA A 52 -0.98 63.87 34.64
N ASN A 53 0.27 63.39 34.62
CA ASN A 53 0.88 62.72 33.47
C ASN A 53 1.37 61.30 33.85
N PRO A 54 0.57 60.24 33.63
CA PRO A 54 0.93 58.86 33.93
C PRO A 54 2.21 58.35 33.25
N ASP A 55 2.49 58.85 32.05
CA ASP A 55 3.56 58.37 31.17
C ASP A 55 4.88 59.15 31.29
N VAL A 56 5.09 59.89 32.38
CA VAL A 56 6.35 60.62 32.63
C VAL A 56 7.51 59.63 32.70
N SER A 57 8.42 59.73 31.75
CA SER A 57 9.57 58.83 31.62
C SER A 57 10.66 59.16 32.63
N CYS A 58 10.87 60.45 32.93
CA CYS A 58 11.90 60.88 33.87
C CYS A 58 11.57 62.21 34.57
N VAL A 59 11.98 62.35 35.82
CA VAL A 59 12.01 63.60 36.59
C VAL A 59 13.48 63.97 36.90
N LEU A 60 13.88 65.17 36.46
CA LEU A 60 15.14 65.82 36.79
C LEU A 60 14.88 66.92 37.80
N ALA A 61 15.41 66.83 39.02
CA ALA A 61 15.14 67.83 40.06
C ALA A 61 16.42 68.41 40.67
N ASP A 62 16.43 69.71 40.91
CA ASP A 62 17.45 70.34 41.73
C ASP A 62 17.35 69.86 43.19
N LEU A 63 18.51 69.67 43.85
CA LEU A 63 18.56 69.14 45.21
C LEU A 63 17.99 70.12 46.26
N ARG A 64 18.23 71.43 46.11
CA ARG A 64 17.93 72.43 47.14
C ARG A 64 16.95 73.49 46.61
N MET A 65 15.66 73.22 46.80
CA MET A 65 14.58 74.13 46.43
C MET A 65 13.77 74.55 47.67
N PRO A 66 13.24 75.78 47.73
CA PRO A 66 12.38 76.22 48.82
C PRO A 66 11.05 75.45 48.84
N GLY A 67 10.55 75.15 50.04
CA GLY A 67 9.36 74.34 50.22
C GLY A 67 9.69 72.85 50.19
N LEU A 68 9.28 72.15 49.11
CA LEU A 68 9.55 70.71 48.94
C LEU A 68 10.92 70.51 48.27
N ALA A 69 11.89 70.04 49.04
CA ALA A 69 13.25 69.77 48.55
C ALA A 69 13.27 68.65 47.49
N GLY A 70 14.26 68.68 46.58
CA GLY A 70 14.32 67.74 45.45
C GLY A 70 14.45 66.27 45.87
N ALA A 71 15.20 65.98 46.94
CA ALA A 71 15.30 64.63 47.48
C ALA A 71 13.95 64.09 47.99
N GLU A 72 13.17 64.95 48.66
CA GLU A 72 11.85 64.58 49.19
C GLU A 72 10.82 64.42 48.07
N LEU A 73 10.86 65.29 47.05
CA LEU A 73 10.08 65.14 45.82
C LEU A 73 10.33 63.79 45.16
N LEU A 74 11.59 63.45 44.88
CA LEU A 74 11.92 62.22 44.17
C LEU A 74 11.61 60.96 45.01
N ALA A 75 11.69 61.04 46.33
CA ALA A 75 11.22 59.99 47.24
C ALA A 75 9.68 59.82 47.17
N ARG A 76 8.93 60.92 47.01
CA ARG A 76 7.48 60.86 46.81
C ARG A 76 7.11 60.28 45.45
N VAL A 77 7.81 60.69 44.39
CA VAL A 77 7.69 60.11 43.04
C VAL A 77 8.04 58.63 43.03
N ALA A 78 9.04 58.20 43.80
CA ALA A 78 9.39 56.78 43.95
C ALA A 78 8.24 55.92 44.48
N LYS A 79 7.40 56.50 45.36
CA LYS A 79 6.24 55.82 45.95
C LYS A 79 5.02 55.85 45.04
N THR A 80 4.76 56.97 44.38
CA THR A 80 3.56 57.15 43.54
C THR A 80 3.75 56.62 42.12
N ARG A 81 4.97 56.70 41.57
CA ARG A 81 5.37 56.16 40.26
C ARG A 81 6.74 55.50 40.31
N PRO A 82 6.82 54.24 40.80
CA PRO A 82 8.09 53.53 40.98
C PRO A 82 8.91 53.38 39.69
N GLN A 83 8.22 53.23 38.56
CA GLN A 83 8.80 53.02 37.23
C GLN A 83 9.41 54.30 36.64
N CYS A 84 8.97 55.48 37.09
CA CYS A 84 9.49 56.75 36.61
C CYS A 84 10.97 56.90 37.00
N ARG A 85 11.82 57.26 36.03
CA ARG A 85 13.24 57.49 36.28
C ARG A 85 13.46 58.80 37.01
N ARG A 86 14.38 58.80 37.94
CA ARG A 86 14.57 59.90 38.90
C ARG A 86 16.05 60.26 38.93
N ALA A 87 16.38 61.48 38.56
CA ALA A 87 17.74 61.99 38.63
C ALA A 87 17.79 63.36 39.31
N VAL A 88 18.88 63.58 40.05
CA VAL A 88 19.14 64.84 40.74
C VAL A 88 20.15 65.66 39.93
N VAL A 89 19.93 66.97 39.88
CA VAL A 89 20.90 67.95 39.41
C VAL A 89 21.38 68.74 40.64
N THR A 90 22.68 68.80 40.92
CA THR A 90 23.19 69.47 42.14
C THR A 90 24.51 70.19 41.90
N GLY A 91 24.69 71.39 42.46
CA GLY A 91 25.99 72.07 42.52
C GLY A 91 26.89 71.59 43.67
N PHE A 92 26.35 70.74 44.56
CA PHE A 92 26.99 70.29 45.80
C PHE A 92 26.90 68.76 45.90
N PRO A 93 27.83 68.00 45.28
CA PRO A 93 27.80 66.53 45.27
C PRO A 93 28.11 65.86 46.62
N GLU A 94 28.58 66.62 47.62
CA GLU A 94 28.99 66.11 48.94
C GLU A 94 27.96 66.41 50.05
N SER A 95 26.67 66.52 49.72
CA SER A 95 25.61 66.80 50.70
C SER A 95 25.12 65.51 51.37
N ASP A 96 24.98 65.52 52.70
CA ASP A 96 24.40 64.38 53.47
C ASP A 96 23.01 63.99 52.95
N ASP A 97 22.21 64.97 52.51
CA ASP A 97 20.89 64.78 51.90
C ASP A 97 20.93 63.95 50.60
N LEU A 98 21.98 64.11 49.80
CA LEU A 98 22.16 63.36 48.56
C LEU A 98 22.53 61.90 48.86
N ILE A 99 23.45 61.69 49.81
CA ILE A 99 23.86 60.36 50.26
C ILE A 99 22.67 59.60 50.86
N ALA A 100 21.84 60.28 51.67
CA ALA A 100 20.62 59.71 52.20
C ALA A 100 19.62 59.31 51.09
N ALA A 101 19.44 60.14 50.07
CA ALA A 101 18.54 59.84 48.95
C ALA A 101 19.04 58.69 48.05
N ILE A 102 20.35 58.55 47.85
CA ILE A 102 20.97 57.41 47.14
C ILE A 102 20.79 56.12 47.95
N ASN A 103 21.11 56.15 49.25
CA ASN A 103 21.01 54.97 50.13
C ASN A 103 19.57 54.48 50.30
N ALA A 104 18.59 55.37 50.20
CA ALA A 104 17.17 55.01 50.19
C ALA A 104 16.69 54.40 48.85
N GLY A 105 17.56 54.29 47.83
CA GLY A 105 17.23 53.73 46.52
C GLY A 105 16.26 54.61 45.70
N HIS A 106 16.16 55.90 46.05
CA HIS A 106 15.18 56.81 45.45
C HIS A 106 15.68 57.48 44.17
N LEU A 107 16.97 57.37 43.87
CA LEU A 107 17.65 58.02 42.76
C LEU A 107 18.28 56.99 41.83
N HIS A 108 18.14 57.21 40.52
CA HIS A 108 18.81 56.40 39.49
C HIS A 108 20.11 57.05 39.01
N TYR A 109 20.21 58.39 39.09
CA TYR A 109 21.41 59.12 38.64
C TYR A 109 21.58 60.48 39.32
N VAL A 110 22.82 60.99 39.34
CA VAL A 110 23.19 62.31 39.89
C VAL A 110 24.04 63.07 38.88
N ILE A 111 23.69 64.33 38.61
CA ILE A 111 24.42 65.24 37.73
C ILE A 111 24.95 66.42 38.54
N THR A 112 26.21 66.81 38.31
CA THR A 112 26.82 67.98 38.93
C THR A 112 26.69 69.25 38.07
N LYS A 113 26.44 70.40 38.71
CA LYS A 113 26.48 71.72 38.06
C LYS A 113 27.93 72.27 38.10
N PRO A 114 28.48 72.87 37.02
CA PRO A 114 27.88 73.04 35.69
C PRO A 114 27.94 71.76 34.84
N TRP A 115 26.84 71.40 34.18
CA TRP A 115 26.75 70.19 33.36
C TRP A 115 27.24 70.43 31.93
N LYS A 116 27.88 69.42 31.33
CA LYS A 116 28.18 69.43 29.90
C LYS A 116 26.94 69.02 29.11
N LEU A 117 26.74 69.66 27.96
CA LEU A 117 25.56 69.45 27.11
C LEU A 117 25.41 67.98 26.65
N GLN A 118 26.50 67.34 26.25
CA GLN A 118 26.49 65.96 25.77
C GLN A 118 26.15 64.97 26.87
N ASP A 119 26.73 65.14 28.06
CA ASP A 119 26.51 64.26 29.21
C ASP A 119 25.04 64.30 29.67
N LEU A 120 24.42 65.48 29.68
CA LEU A 120 23.00 65.64 30.00
C LEU A 120 22.09 64.95 28.97
N LEU A 121 22.38 65.11 27.68
CA LEU A 121 21.58 64.50 26.61
C LEU A 121 21.69 62.98 26.63
N GLN A 122 22.91 62.44 26.77
CA GLN A 122 23.13 60.99 26.84
C GLN A 122 22.45 60.38 28.06
N LEU A 123 22.49 61.06 29.20
CA LEU A 123 21.80 60.60 30.39
C LEU A 123 20.28 60.55 30.20
N VAL A 124 19.69 61.62 29.69
CA VAL A 124 18.23 61.67 29.48
C VAL A 124 17.79 60.59 28.50
N ASP A 125 18.53 60.38 27.41
CA ASP A 125 18.26 59.29 26.47
C ASP A 125 18.35 57.93 27.13
N GLN A 126 19.38 57.70 27.96
CA GLN A 126 19.53 56.45 28.70
C GLN A 126 18.33 56.22 29.64
N LEU A 127 17.96 57.22 30.45
CA LEU A 127 16.84 57.09 31.40
C LEU A 127 15.51 56.85 30.69
N VAL A 128 15.25 57.57 29.60
CA VAL A 128 14.05 57.37 28.77
C VAL A 128 14.04 55.98 28.13
N HIS A 129 15.17 55.52 27.60
CA HIS A 129 15.28 54.20 27.00
C HIS A 129 15.05 53.09 28.02
N THR A 130 15.64 53.20 29.21
CA THR A 130 15.43 52.20 30.27
C THR A 130 13.99 52.23 30.81
N PHE A 131 13.31 53.38 30.82
CA PHE A 131 11.87 53.45 31.13
C PHE A 131 11.02 52.68 30.11
N LYS A 132 11.27 52.91 28.81
CA LYS A 132 10.55 52.22 27.73
C LYS A 132 10.77 50.71 27.79
N LEU A 133 12.03 50.27 27.92
CA LEU A 133 12.36 48.84 28.02
C LEU A 133 11.69 48.15 29.20
N GLU A 134 11.64 48.77 30.39
CA GLU A 134 10.96 48.17 31.53
C GLU A 134 9.45 48.08 31.33
N ARG A 135 8.84 49.10 30.71
CA ARG A 135 7.41 49.10 30.38
C ARG A 135 7.08 48.02 29.35
N ASP A 136 7.88 47.92 28.29
CA ASP A 136 7.69 46.94 27.23
C ASP A 136 7.89 45.51 27.75
N ASN A 137 8.91 45.29 28.58
CA ASN A 137 9.11 44.01 29.24
C ASN A 137 7.93 43.62 30.14
N GLN A 138 7.36 44.55 30.92
CA GLN A 138 6.19 44.26 31.75
C GLN A 138 4.95 43.96 30.91
N ARG A 139 4.77 44.67 29.80
CA ARG A 139 3.69 44.41 28.85
C ARG A 139 3.83 43.03 28.22
N LEU A 140 5.00 42.73 27.64
CA LEU A 140 5.30 41.45 27.00
C LEU A 140 5.19 40.29 27.99
N PHE A 141 5.65 40.49 29.23
CA PHE A 141 5.51 39.49 30.28
C PHE A 141 4.04 39.20 30.62
N SER A 142 3.19 40.25 30.67
CA SER A 142 1.76 40.10 30.90
C SER A 142 1.06 39.39 29.73
N GLU A 143 1.38 39.77 28.49
CA GLU A 143 0.87 39.11 27.27
C GLU A 143 1.31 37.64 27.21
N LEU A 144 2.56 37.34 27.54
CA LEU A 144 3.10 35.99 27.59
C LEU A 144 2.44 35.14 28.69
N GLN A 145 2.18 35.71 29.87
CA GLN A 145 1.45 35.03 30.93
C GLN A 145 0.02 34.70 30.52
N GLN A 146 -0.66 35.63 29.85
CA GLN A 146 -2.02 35.42 29.35
C GLN A 146 -2.06 34.37 28.25
N ALA A 147 -1.15 34.42 27.28
CA ALA A 147 -1.03 33.43 26.22
C ALA A 147 -0.72 32.04 26.76
N ASN A 148 0.20 31.92 27.73
CA ASN A 148 0.50 30.64 28.39
C ASN A 148 -0.70 30.10 29.17
N HIS A 149 -1.49 30.95 29.81
CA HIS A 149 -2.69 30.52 30.51
C HIS A 149 -3.71 29.94 29.53
N GLN A 150 -3.99 30.64 28.43
CA GLN A 150 -4.88 30.16 27.37
C GLN A 150 -4.38 28.85 26.74
N LEU A 151 -3.08 28.72 26.52
CA LEU A 151 -2.49 27.51 25.97
C LEU A 151 -2.68 26.31 26.89
N ARG A 152 -2.47 26.49 28.21
CA ARG A 152 -2.70 25.44 29.21
C ARG A 152 -4.17 25.03 29.30
N GLU A 153 -5.09 25.98 29.18
CA GLU A 153 -6.52 25.69 29.13
C GLU A 153 -6.88 24.85 27.89
N HIS A 154 -6.38 25.24 26.72
CA HIS A 154 -6.55 24.47 25.48
C HIS A 154 -5.92 23.07 25.56
N GLU A 155 -4.71 22.95 26.12
CA GLU A 155 -4.03 21.68 26.32
C GLU A 155 -4.85 20.75 27.22
N THR A 156 -5.39 21.27 28.32
CA THR A 156 -6.26 20.50 29.24
C THR A 156 -7.56 20.05 28.56
N GLN A 157 -8.17 20.92 27.75
CA GLN A 157 -9.37 20.58 26.98
C GLN A 157 -9.09 19.51 25.93
N LEU A 158 -8.00 19.64 25.18
CA LEU A 158 -7.58 18.64 24.19
C LEU A 158 -7.24 17.31 24.84
N GLN A 159 -6.53 17.31 25.96
CA GLN A 159 -6.21 16.09 26.70
C GLN A 159 -7.48 15.36 27.14
N THR A 160 -8.47 16.10 27.67
CA THR A 160 -9.76 15.53 28.07
C THR A 160 -10.52 14.94 26.87
N GLN A 161 -10.48 15.60 25.70
CA GLN A 161 -11.08 15.08 24.47
C GLN A 161 -10.37 13.84 23.94
N LEU A 162 -9.04 13.80 24.02
CA LEU A 162 -8.22 12.66 23.62
C LEU A 162 -8.46 11.46 24.55
N ASP A 163 -8.55 11.67 25.85
CA ASP A 163 -8.85 10.62 26.82
C ASP A 163 -10.25 10.05 26.60
N ALA A 164 -11.24 10.92 26.33
CA ALA A 164 -12.61 10.51 26.01
C ALA A 164 -12.68 9.71 24.69
N ARG A 165 -11.98 10.17 23.64
CA ARG A 165 -11.85 9.42 22.37
C ARG A 165 -11.08 8.12 22.55
N GLY A 166 -10.03 8.11 23.36
CA GLY A 166 -9.27 6.91 23.67
C GLY A 166 -10.13 5.85 24.36
N LEU A 167 -11.00 6.27 25.28
CA LEU A 167 -11.98 5.38 25.91
C LEU A 167 -13.03 4.88 24.89
N GLU A 168 -13.54 5.75 24.02
CA GLU A 168 -14.49 5.37 22.96
C GLU A 168 -13.88 4.38 21.97
N ILE A 169 -12.63 4.63 21.53
CA ILE A 169 -11.88 3.73 20.67
C ILE A 169 -11.67 2.40 21.38
N SER A 170 -11.22 2.40 22.64
CA SER A 170 -11.00 1.18 23.42
C SER A 170 -12.26 0.30 23.46
N VAL A 171 -13.41 0.91 23.76
CA VAL A 171 -14.71 0.22 23.78
C VAL A 171 -15.08 -0.32 22.39
N LYS A 172 -14.86 0.45 21.32
CA LYS A 172 -15.10 0.00 19.94
C LYS A 172 -14.15 -1.11 19.51
N THR A 173 -12.87 -1.06 19.87
CA THR A 173 -11.92 -2.16 19.61
C THR A 173 -12.30 -3.41 20.36
N GLU A 174 -12.80 -3.31 21.59
CA GLU A 174 -13.25 -4.48 22.35
C GLU A 174 -14.54 -5.06 21.76
N GLN A 175 -15.46 -4.22 21.26
CA GLN A 175 -16.61 -4.66 20.48
C GLN A 175 -16.22 -5.32 19.15
N LEU A 176 -15.24 -4.76 18.42
CA LEU A 176 -14.73 -5.35 17.19
C LEU A 176 -13.98 -6.66 17.45
N ALA A 177 -13.25 -6.77 18.55
CA ALA A 177 -12.63 -8.02 18.98
C ALA A 177 -13.69 -9.06 19.36
N GLN A 178 -14.77 -8.67 20.04
CA GLN A 178 -15.88 -9.55 20.35
C GLN A 178 -16.64 -9.98 19.09
N MET A 179 -16.89 -9.08 18.14
CA MET A 179 -17.45 -9.42 16.83
C MET A 179 -16.50 -10.30 16.01
N GLY A 180 -15.20 -10.05 16.08
CA GLY A 180 -14.16 -10.88 15.49
C GLY A 180 -14.16 -12.29 16.08
N HIS A 181 -14.28 -12.42 17.39
CA HIS A 181 -14.45 -13.71 18.06
C HIS A 181 -15.79 -14.39 17.72
N GLN A 182 -16.86 -13.63 17.49
CA GLN A 182 -18.15 -14.16 17.02
C GLN A 182 -18.08 -14.61 15.55
N LEU A 183 -17.30 -13.93 14.70
CA LEU A 183 -17.03 -14.30 13.30
C LEU A 183 -16.07 -15.50 13.20
N ASP A 184 -15.06 -15.57 14.06
CA ASP A 184 -14.18 -16.74 14.23
C ASP A 184 -14.99 -17.95 14.76
N ALA A 185 -15.96 -17.73 15.64
CA ALA A 185 -16.89 -18.77 16.08
C ALA A 185 -17.80 -19.28 14.95
N LEU A 186 -18.01 -18.48 13.89
CA LEU A 186 -18.77 -18.87 12.69
C LEU A 186 -17.92 -19.63 11.65
N THR A 187 -16.60 -19.77 11.83
CA THR A 187 -15.67 -20.48 10.91
C THR A 187 -15.22 -21.86 11.41
N LEU A 188 -15.95 -22.45 12.35
CA LEU A 188 -15.70 -23.82 12.83
C LEU A 188 -16.14 -24.90 11.84
N ARG A 189 -17.00 -24.58 10.87
CA ARG A 189 -17.58 -25.55 9.93
C ARG A 189 -17.17 -25.28 8.49
N ASP A 190 -16.88 -26.35 7.76
CA ASP A 190 -16.60 -26.33 6.32
C ASP A 190 -17.86 -25.94 5.55
N GLY A 191 -17.76 -24.89 4.73
CA GLY A 191 -18.90 -24.32 4.02
C GLY A 191 -19.55 -25.26 2.99
N LEU A 192 -18.82 -26.29 2.53
CA LEU A 192 -19.34 -27.28 1.60
C LEU A 192 -20.00 -28.47 2.31
N THR A 193 -19.34 -29.05 3.30
CA THR A 193 -19.74 -30.33 3.93
C THR A 193 -20.43 -30.19 5.28
N GLY A 194 -20.35 -29.03 5.94
CA GLY A 194 -20.87 -28.83 7.30
C GLY A 194 -20.08 -29.55 8.40
N LEU A 195 -18.97 -30.22 8.06
CA LEU A 195 -18.03 -30.84 9.01
C LEU A 195 -17.15 -29.79 9.69
N TYR A 196 -16.38 -30.17 10.71
CA TYR A 196 -15.39 -29.26 11.28
C TYR A 196 -14.30 -28.91 10.26
N THR A 197 -13.79 -27.67 10.31
CA THR A 197 -12.65 -27.23 9.50
C THR A 197 -11.34 -27.83 10.02
N HIS A 198 -10.30 -27.83 9.19
CA HIS A 198 -8.94 -28.21 9.59
C HIS A 198 -8.48 -27.50 10.88
N ARG A 199 -8.75 -26.19 10.98
CA ARG A 199 -8.40 -25.38 12.16
C ARG A 199 -9.14 -25.85 13.42
N ALA A 200 -10.45 -26.06 13.33
CA ALA A 200 -11.26 -26.55 14.45
C ALA A 200 -10.83 -27.96 14.89
N PHE A 201 -10.43 -28.81 13.95
CA PHE A 201 -9.88 -30.14 14.24
C PHE A 201 -8.57 -30.07 15.02
N GLN A 202 -7.61 -29.24 14.60
CA GLN A 202 -6.30 -29.09 15.25
C GLN A 202 -6.42 -28.64 16.71
N GLU A 203 -7.31 -27.70 16.99
CA GLU A 203 -7.58 -27.23 18.35
C GLU A 203 -8.15 -28.38 19.21
N ARG A 204 -9.12 -29.11 18.67
CA ARG A 204 -9.76 -30.23 19.39
C ARG A 204 -8.85 -31.43 19.60
N LEU A 205 -7.96 -31.72 18.65
CA LEU A 205 -6.95 -32.77 18.77
C LEU A 205 -6.03 -32.51 19.97
N ARG A 206 -5.55 -31.27 20.14
CA ARG A 206 -4.69 -30.90 21.28
C ARG A 206 -5.42 -31.06 22.62
N GLU A 207 -6.69 -30.62 22.69
CA GLU A 207 -7.51 -30.74 23.89
C GLU A 207 -7.73 -32.21 24.31
N GLU A 208 -8.14 -33.05 23.35
CA GLU A 208 -8.47 -34.45 23.63
C GLU A 208 -7.23 -35.30 23.90
N VAL A 209 -6.09 -35.04 23.24
CA VAL A 209 -4.81 -35.70 23.58
C VAL A 209 -4.37 -35.33 24.99
N ALA A 210 -4.43 -34.05 25.35
CA ALA A 210 -4.10 -33.62 26.72
C ALA A 210 -5.02 -34.28 27.77
N ARG A 211 -6.31 -34.45 27.45
CA ARG A 211 -7.28 -35.17 28.29
C ARG A 211 -6.96 -36.65 28.39
N ALA A 212 -6.71 -37.32 27.27
CA ALA A 212 -6.38 -38.74 27.20
C ALA A 212 -5.12 -39.08 27.99
N LEU A 213 -4.05 -38.30 27.83
CA LEU A 213 -2.81 -38.44 28.60
C LEU A 213 -3.03 -38.22 30.11
N ARG A 214 -3.84 -37.22 30.47
CA ARG A 214 -4.12 -36.89 31.88
C ARG A 214 -4.89 -37.98 32.61
N TYR A 215 -5.84 -38.62 31.94
CA TYR A 215 -6.72 -39.64 32.54
C TYR A 215 -6.34 -41.08 32.18
N GLY A 216 -5.28 -41.28 31.40
CA GLY A 216 -4.83 -42.61 30.96
C GLY A 216 -5.85 -43.35 30.09
N GLN A 217 -6.67 -42.61 29.32
CA GLN A 217 -7.70 -43.18 28.46
C GLN A 217 -7.16 -43.36 27.03
N PRO A 218 -7.49 -44.46 26.34
CA PRO A 218 -7.07 -44.67 24.95
C PRO A 218 -7.84 -43.71 24.03
N MET A 219 -7.22 -43.32 22.93
CA MET A 219 -7.83 -42.43 21.95
C MET A 219 -7.30 -42.76 20.57
N SER A 220 -8.16 -42.76 19.55
CA SER A 220 -7.76 -43.08 18.18
C SER A 220 -8.09 -41.96 17.21
N ILE A 221 -7.29 -41.87 16.15
CA ILE A 221 -7.52 -41.00 15.00
C ILE A 221 -7.62 -41.85 13.73
N LEU A 222 -8.55 -41.50 12.86
CA LEU A 222 -8.70 -42.08 11.53
C LEU A 222 -8.50 -40.96 10.51
N ILE A 223 -7.67 -41.18 9.49
CA ILE A 223 -7.59 -40.31 8.31
C ILE A 223 -8.12 -41.12 7.13
N ALA A 224 -9.13 -40.61 6.45
CA ALA A 224 -9.79 -41.22 5.31
C ALA A 224 -9.61 -40.36 4.07
N ASP A 225 -9.29 -40.99 2.94
CA ASP A 225 -9.10 -40.34 1.65
C ASP A 225 -9.93 -41.03 0.57
N ILE A 226 -10.55 -40.25 -0.32
CA ILE A 226 -11.38 -40.77 -1.40
C ILE A 226 -10.50 -41.28 -2.54
N ASP A 227 -10.58 -42.58 -2.81
CA ASP A 227 -9.77 -43.20 -3.85
C ASP A 227 -10.20 -42.70 -5.25
N GLY A 228 -9.26 -42.10 -6.00
CA GLY A 228 -9.48 -41.71 -7.40
C GLY A 228 -10.38 -40.48 -7.60
N PHE A 229 -10.54 -39.64 -6.58
CA PHE A 229 -11.42 -38.46 -6.64
C PHE A 229 -11.00 -37.42 -7.70
N ALA A 230 -9.69 -37.22 -7.93
CA ALA A 230 -9.21 -36.37 -9.02
C ALA A 230 -9.73 -36.82 -10.41
N THR A 231 -9.79 -38.14 -10.65
CA THR A 231 -10.34 -38.70 -11.89
C THR A 231 -11.85 -38.47 -11.98
N VAL A 232 -12.57 -38.51 -10.86
CA VAL A 232 -14.00 -38.20 -10.82
C VAL A 232 -14.26 -36.73 -11.17
N ASN A 233 -13.48 -35.80 -10.62
CA ASN A 233 -13.59 -34.38 -10.97
C ASN A 233 -13.27 -34.12 -12.44
N TYR A 234 -12.27 -34.83 -12.99
CA TYR A 234 -11.91 -34.72 -14.39
C TYR A 234 -13.00 -35.26 -15.33
N ASP A 235 -13.57 -36.42 -14.99
CA ASP A 235 -14.55 -37.12 -15.85
C ASP A 235 -15.97 -36.52 -15.75
N LEU A 236 -16.37 -36.06 -14.56
CA LEU A 236 -17.77 -35.69 -14.24
C LEU A 236 -17.93 -34.22 -13.81
N GLY A 237 -16.85 -33.47 -13.68
CA GLY A 237 -16.85 -32.07 -13.30
C GLY A 237 -16.94 -31.83 -11.78
N TYR A 238 -16.45 -30.67 -11.35
CA TYR A 238 -16.33 -30.30 -9.94
C TYR A 238 -17.67 -30.23 -9.19
N GLN A 239 -18.79 -29.94 -9.88
CA GLN A 239 -20.12 -29.92 -9.25
C GLN A 239 -20.53 -31.31 -8.73
N ILE A 240 -20.28 -32.36 -9.52
CA ILE A 240 -20.54 -33.75 -9.10
C ILE A 240 -19.54 -34.16 -8.01
N GLY A 241 -18.29 -33.70 -8.08
CA GLY A 241 -17.31 -33.86 -7.02
C GLY A 241 -17.76 -33.27 -5.68
N ASP A 242 -18.29 -32.05 -5.70
CA ASP A 242 -18.82 -31.36 -4.52
C ASP A 242 -20.06 -32.07 -3.93
N ASP A 243 -20.93 -32.60 -4.79
CA ASP A 243 -22.08 -33.41 -4.37
C ASP A 243 -21.62 -34.73 -3.72
N ILE A 244 -20.57 -35.37 -4.25
CA ILE A 244 -19.96 -36.57 -3.66
C ILE A 244 -19.35 -36.26 -2.30
N LEU A 245 -18.64 -35.14 -2.15
CA LEU A 245 -18.08 -34.70 -0.87
C LEU A 245 -19.18 -34.45 0.17
N ARG A 246 -20.30 -33.82 -0.22
CA ARG A 246 -21.47 -33.63 0.64
C ARG A 246 -22.11 -34.95 1.05
N ARG A 247 -22.25 -35.89 0.12
CA ARG A 247 -22.82 -37.21 0.42
C ARG A 247 -21.90 -38.01 1.34
N LEU A 248 -20.59 -37.98 1.09
CA LEU A 248 -19.61 -38.65 1.93
C LEU A 248 -19.59 -38.09 3.35
N ALA A 249 -19.65 -36.76 3.49
CA ALA A 249 -19.79 -36.12 4.80
C ALA A 249 -21.04 -36.60 5.56
N GLY A 250 -22.16 -36.76 4.84
CA GLY A 250 -23.37 -37.38 5.38
C GLY A 250 -23.14 -38.82 5.86
N VAL A 251 -22.51 -39.67 5.04
CA VAL A 251 -22.20 -41.07 5.39
C VAL A 251 -21.23 -41.17 6.58
N LEU A 252 -20.27 -40.24 6.70
CA LEU A 252 -19.35 -40.18 7.83
C LEU A 252 -20.03 -39.70 9.13
N GLN A 253 -21.21 -39.08 9.02
CA GLN A 253 -22.04 -38.62 10.13
C GLN A 253 -23.19 -39.59 10.48
N GLU A 254 -23.70 -40.32 9.48
CA GLU A 254 -24.79 -41.28 9.57
C GLU A 254 -24.24 -42.68 9.85
N ASP A 255 -24.33 -43.14 11.10
CA ASP A 255 -24.10 -44.54 11.45
C ASP A 255 -25.22 -45.01 12.39
N ASP A 256 -25.66 -46.27 12.22
CA ASP A 256 -26.76 -46.95 12.96
C ASP A 256 -26.45 -47.19 14.46
N THR A 257 -25.42 -46.53 14.97
CA THR A 257 -25.16 -46.30 16.40
C THR A 257 -24.81 -44.82 16.51
N PRO A 258 -25.53 -44.01 17.31
CA PRO A 258 -25.31 -42.57 17.34
C PRO A 258 -23.83 -42.29 17.56
N ILE A 259 -23.22 -41.48 16.68
CA ILE A 259 -21.92 -40.86 16.95
C ILE A 259 -22.00 -40.36 18.37
N ARG A 260 -21.12 -40.87 19.24
CA ARG A 260 -21.07 -40.39 20.62
C ARG A 260 -20.85 -38.88 20.53
N THR A 261 -21.50 -38.11 21.38
CA THR A 261 -21.34 -36.65 21.45
C THR A 261 -19.87 -36.20 21.57
N SER A 262 -18.95 -37.13 21.87
CA SER A 262 -17.50 -36.97 21.94
C SER A 262 -16.74 -37.10 20.61
N ASP A 263 -17.24 -37.80 19.59
CA ASP A 263 -16.45 -38.03 18.37
C ASP A 263 -16.51 -36.80 17.46
N VAL A 264 -15.40 -36.52 16.79
CA VAL A 264 -15.24 -35.29 16.00
C VAL A 264 -14.89 -35.67 14.57
N VAL A 265 -15.69 -35.20 13.61
CA VAL A 265 -15.48 -35.44 12.17
C VAL A 265 -15.17 -34.11 11.49
N ALA A 266 -14.06 -34.07 10.78
CA ALA A 266 -13.55 -32.88 10.12
C ALA A 266 -13.18 -33.17 8.67
N ARG A 267 -13.30 -32.15 7.81
CA ARG A 267 -12.70 -32.15 6.48
C ARG A 267 -11.31 -31.52 6.60
N TYR A 268 -10.28 -32.33 6.36
CA TYR A 268 -8.89 -31.97 6.65
C TYR A 268 -8.20 -31.31 5.46
N SER A 269 -8.47 -31.80 4.26
CA SER A 269 -8.02 -31.24 2.99
C SER A 269 -9.03 -31.64 1.90
N GLY A 270 -8.89 -31.14 0.67
CA GLY A 270 -9.92 -31.22 -0.39
C GLY A 270 -10.69 -32.55 -0.49
N GLU A 271 -10.00 -33.69 -0.45
CA GLU A 271 -10.57 -35.05 -0.53
C GLU A 271 -10.34 -35.90 0.73
N GLU A 272 -9.75 -35.32 1.79
CA GLU A 272 -9.37 -36.03 3.02
C GLU A 272 -10.26 -35.63 4.22
N PHE A 273 -10.65 -36.64 4.98
CA PHE A 273 -11.51 -36.54 6.15
C PHE A 273 -10.81 -37.13 7.36
N VAL A 274 -10.98 -36.51 8.52
CA VAL A 274 -10.36 -36.98 9.75
C VAL A 274 -11.43 -37.17 10.82
N LEU A 275 -11.31 -38.29 11.53
CA LEU A 275 -12.18 -38.64 12.65
C LEU A 275 -11.36 -38.81 13.92
N LEU A 276 -11.82 -38.13 14.97
CA LEU A 276 -11.29 -38.22 16.31
C LEU A 276 -12.21 -39.11 17.16
N LEU A 277 -11.66 -40.16 17.75
CA LEU A 277 -12.39 -41.11 18.59
C LEU A 277 -11.82 -41.12 20.01
N PRO A 278 -12.29 -40.22 20.90
CA PRO A 278 -11.93 -40.26 22.32
C PRO A 278 -12.36 -41.58 22.97
N GLU A 279 -11.62 -42.01 24.00
CA GLU A 279 -11.92 -43.22 24.78
C GLU A 279 -12.03 -44.50 23.94
N THR A 280 -11.38 -44.52 22.77
CA THR A 280 -11.44 -45.61 21.80
C THR A 280 -10.05 -46.14 21.53
N GLY A 281 -9.81 -47.41 21.88
CA GLY A 281 -8.58 -48.12 21.55
C GLY A 281 -8.56 -48.70 20.14
N LYS A 282 -7.42 -49.28 19.76
CA LYS A 282 -7.10 -49.77 18.41
C LYS A 282 -8.16 -50.73 17.82
N SER A 283 -8.70 -51.65 18.62
CA SER A 283 -9.73 -52.61 18.17
C SER A 283 -11.08 -51.96 17.87
N GLY A 284 -11.48 -50.96 18.66
CA GLY A 284 -12.70 -50.18 18.44
C GLY A 284 -12.58 -49.28 17.22
N ALA A 285 -11.42 -48.62 17.07
CA ALA A 285 -11.11 -47.79 15.91
C ALA A 285 -11.09 -48.59 14.60
N LEU A 286 -10.54 -49.81 14.62
CA LEU A 286 -10.54 -50.72 13.46
C LEU A 286 -11.97 -51.11 13.05
N THR A 287 -12.81 -51.46 14.03
CA THR A 287 -14.20 -51.83 13.78
C THR A 287 -14.96 -50.66 13.15
N LYS A 288 -14.74 -49.44 13.65
CA LYS A 288 -15.35 -48.23 13.10
C LYS A 288 -14.83 -47.90 11.70
N ALA A 289 -13.52 -47.96 11.47
CA ALA A 289 -12.91 -47.74 10.16
C ALA A 289 -13.42 -48.74 9.10
N ALA A 290 -13.52 -50.03 9.45
CA ALA A 290 -14.03 -51.05 8.52
C ALA A 290 -15.50 -50.78 8.13
N ARG A 291 -16.33 -50.40 9.11
CA ARG A 291 -17.73 -50.03 8.87
C ARG A 291 -17.86 -48.80 7.98
N LEU A 292 -17.09 -47.74 8.25
CA LEU A 292 -17.11 -46.52 7.44
C LEU A 292 -16.71 -46.81 6.00
N ARG A 293 -15.64 -47.60 5.79
CA ARG A 293 -15.24 -48.05 4.46
C ARG A 293 -16.38 -48.79 3.74
N ASP A 294 -17.01 -49.74 4.41
CA ASP A 294 -18.08 -50.56 3.81
C ASP A 294 -19.34 -49.72 3.54
N ALA A 295 -19.68 -48.77 4.41
CA ALA A 295 -20.79 -47.84 4.24
C ALA A 295 -20.57 -46.94 3.01
N VAL A 296 -19.36 -46.41 2.83
CA VAL A 296 -19.02 -45.60 1.65
C VAL A 296 -19.07 -46.42 0.36
N ALA A 297 -18.61 -47.67 0.40
CA ALA A 297 -18.68 -48.57 -0.76
C ALA A 297 -20.12 -48.98 -1.13
N ALA A 298 -21.04 -48.99 -0.15
CA ALA A 298 -22.45 -49.32 -0.34
C ALA A 298 -23.33 -48.10 -0.67
N ALA A 299 -22.87 -46.88 -0.37
CA ALA A 299 -23.64 -45.67 -0.57
C ALA A 299 -23.87 -45.36 -2.07
N GLU A 300 -25.08 -44.95 -2.40
CA GLU A 300 -25.38 -44.38 -3.71
C GLU A 300 -24.78 -42.98 -3.83
N MET A 301 -23.74 -42.87 -4.66
CA MET A 301 -23.05 -41.62 -4.89
C MET A 301 -23.64 -40.87 -6.09
N PRO A 302 -23.68 -39.52 -6.04
CA PRO A 302 -24.03 -38.68 -7.18
C PRO A 302 -23.21 -39.06 -8.43
N GLY A 303 -23.86 -39.11 -9.60
CA GLY A 303 -23.24 -39.57 -10.84
C GLY A 303 -23.19 -41.10 -11.03
N GLY A 304 -23.73 -41.89 -10.11
CA GLY A 304 -23.93 -43.35 -10.26
C GLY A 304 -22.65 -44.20 -10.20
N ARG A 305 -21.51 -43.61 -9.84
CA ARG A 305 -20.20 -44.26 -9.76
C ARG A 305 -19.96 -44.74 -8.33
N LYS A 306 -19.56 -46.01 -8.15
CA LYS A 306 -19.18 -46.52 -6.82
C LYS A 306 -17.86 -45.89 -6.39
N MET A 307 -17.82 -45.37 -5.17
CA MET A 307 -16.63 -44.79 -4.56
C MET A 307 -16.07 -45.71 -3.48
N SER A 308 -14.76 -45.61 -3.23
CA SER A 308 -14.11 -46.26 -2.10
C SER A 308 -13.24 -45.26 -1.35
N ILE A 309 -12.98 -45.54 -0.07
CA ILE A 309 -12.08 -44.74 0.75
C ILE A 309 -10.96 -45.63 1.31
N SER A 310 -9.75 -45.07 1.34
CA SER A 310 -8.62 -45.62 2.05
C SER A 310 -8.50 -44.96 3.42
N ILE A 311 -8.30 -45.73 4.49
CA ILE A 311 -8.30 -45.24 5.87
C ILE A 311 -7.01 -45.66 6.60
N GLY A 312 -6.30 -44.69 7.15
CA GLY A 312 -5.20 -44.88 8.10
C GLY A 312 -5.67 -44.73 9.55
N VAL A 313 -5.21 -45.61 10.44
CA VAL A 313 -5.61 -45.63 11.86
C VAL A 313 -4.37 -45.56 12.76
N ALA A 314 -4.37 -44.63 13.73
CA ALA A 314 -3.37 -44.56 14.79
C ALA A 314 -4.04 -44.35 16.16
N CYS A 315 -3.42 -44.89 17.22
CA CYS A 315 -3.95 -44.88 18.58
C CYS A 315 -2.94 -44.34 19.60
N LEU A 316 -3.41 -43.49 20.50
CA LEU A 316 -2.71 -43.09 21.72
C LEU A 316 -3.02 -44.08 22.86
N PRO A 317 -2.05 -44.49 23.70
CA PRO A 317 -0.62 -44.14 23.65
C PRO A 317 0.25 -45.13 22.86
N GLU A 318 -0.34 -46.10 22.17
CA GLU A 318 0.40 -47.20 21.52
C GLU A 318 1.29 -46.74 20.35
N ASP A 319 0.78 -45.84 19.52
CA ASP A 319 1.40 -45.42 18.26
C ASP A 319 2.08 -44.03 18.35
N ALA A 320 1.75 -43.22 19.36
CA ALA A 320 2.29 -41.88 19.58
C ALA A 320 2.17 -41.41 21.05
N ALA A 321 2.89 -40.34 21.41
CA ALA A 321 2.88 -39.74 22.75
C ALA A 321 2.38 -38.28 22.79
N ASP A 322 2.18 -37.66 21.63
CA ASP A 322 1.79 -36.26 21.48
C ASP A 322 0.89 -36.07 20.24
N PRO A 323 0.19 -34.91 20.11
CA PRO A 323 -0.74 -34.66 19.02
C PRO A 323 -0.12 -34.76 17.61
N GLU A 324 1.10 -34.25 17.43
CA GLU A 324 1.77 -34.19 16.12
C GLU A 324 2.24 -35.59 15.70
N GLY A 325 2.77 -36.36 16.64
CA GLY A 325 3.15 -37.76 16.46
C GLY A 325 1.95 -38.63 16.11
N LEU A 326 0.79 -38.41 16.74
CA LEU A 326 -0.43 -39.18 16.49
C LEU A 326 -0.97 -38.95 15.07
N LEU A 327 -0.96 -37.70 14.61
CA LEU A 327 -1.35 -37.35 13.25
C LEU A 327 -0.36 -37.92 12.21
N THR A 328 0.94 -37.77 12.45
CA THR A 328 2.01 -38.31 11.59
C THR A 328 1.89 -39.84 11.44
N ALA A 329 1.58 -40.55 12.53
CA ALA A 329 1.37 -41.99 12.52
C ALA A 329 0.15 -42.37 11.66
N ALA A 330 -0.95 -41.61 11.76
CA ALA A 330 -2.16 -41.88 10.99
C ALA A 330 -1.97 -41.61 9.48
N GLU A 331 -1.22 -40.57 9.11
CA GLU A 331 -0.83 -40.29 7.71
C GLU A 331 0.07 -41.38 7.14
N ALA A 332 1.01 -41.88 7.94
CA ALA A 332 1.86 -43.01 7.54
C ALA A 332 1.03 -44.28 7.32
N ALA A 333 0.05 -44.54 8.19
CA ALA A 333 -0.90 -45.64 8.02
C ALA A 333 -1.76 -45.47 6.77
N LEU A 334 -2.26 -44.27 6.46
CA LEU A 334 -3.04 -44.00 5.24
C LEU A 334 -2.23 -44.28 3.98
N ARG A 335 -0.95 -43.88 3.95
CA ARG A 335 -0.04 -44.22 2.85
C ARG A 335 0.17 -45.73 2.74
N GLY A 336 0.22 -46.46 3.86
CA GLY A 336 0.17 -47.92 3.90
C GLY A 336 -1.10 -48.48 3.25
N ALA A 337 -2.27 -47.91 3.56
CA ALA A 337 -3.55 -48.30 2.95
C ALA A 337 -3.53 -48.11 1.43
N LYS A 338 -3.13 -46.93 0.94
CA LYS A 338 -3.06 -46.61 -0.50
C LYS A 338 -2.10 -47.52 -1.28
N ARG A 339 -0.97 -47.91 -0.68
CA ARG A 339 -0.03 -48.89 -1.29
C ARG A 339 -0.65 -50.27 -1.47
N GLY A 340 -1.59 -50.65 -0.60
CA GLY A 340 -2.34 -51.90 -0.72
C GLY A 340 -3.39 -51.89 -1.84
N GLY A 341 -3.68 -50.74 -2.44
CA GLY A 341 -4.80 -50.56 -3.38
C GLY A 341 -6.03 -49.94 -2.69
N PRO A 342 -7.04 -49.50 -3.48
CA PRO A 342 -8.18 -48.73 -2.99
C PRO A 342 -9.09 -49.53 -2.04
N GLY A 343 -9.83 -48.83 -1.18
CA GLY A 343 -10.82 -49.43 -0.29
C GLY A 343 -10.22 -50.23 0.85
N ARG A 344 -9.18 -49.72 1.52
CA ARG A 344 -8.47 -50.45 2.59
C ARG A 344 -8.40 -49.67 3.89
N VAL A 345 -8.31 -50.42 4.98
CA VAL A 345 -8.01 -49.89 6.32
C VAL A 345 -6.63 -50.40 6.71
N HIS A 346 -5.74 -49.51 7.16
CA HIS A 346 -4.38 -49.84 7.57
C HIS A 346 -4.09 -49.23 8.94
N PHE A 347 -3.44 -49.99 9.82
CA PHE A 347 -3.02 -49.52 11.14
C PHE A 347 -1.58 -49.05 11.06
N PHE A 348 -1.22 -48.08 11.90
CA PHE A 348 0.18 -47.71 12.03
C PHE A 348 1.00 -48.87 12.63
N SER A 349 2.04 -49.28 11.92
CA SER A 349 2.99 -50.32 12.31
C SER A 349 4.43 -49.80 12.26
N ASP A 350 5.36 -50.46 12.96
CA ASP A 350 6.78 -50.06 12.96
C ASP A 350 7.43 -50.12 11.55
N ASP A 351 6.90 -50.95 10.65
CA ASP A 351 7.32 -51.00 9.23
C ASP A 351 6.97 -49.71 8.46
N ASP A 352 5.87 -49.04 8.82
CA ASP A 352 5.50 -47.75 8.23
C ASP A 352 6.45 -46.63 8.67
N ARG A 353 7.00 -46.75 9.88
CA ARG A 353 8.01 -45.84 10.43
C ARG A 353 9.33 -45.92 9.66
N ALA A 354 9.77 -47.13 9.31
CA ALA A 354 10.98 -47.37 8.52
C ALA A 354 10.84 -46.90 7.05
N THR A 355 9.64 -47.02 6.48
CA THR A 355 9.38 -46.57 5.10
C THR A 355 9.35 -45.04 4.98
N ALA A 356 8.86 -44.34 6.01
CA ALA A 356 8.87 -42.86 6.06
C ALA A 356 10.29 -42.27 6.06
N GLY A 357 11.28 -42.98 6.61
CA GLY A 357 12.69 -42.56 6.58
C GLY A 357 13.40 -42.82 5.24
N THR A 358 13.00 -43.87 4.51
CA THR A 358 13.72 -44.32 3.30
C THR A 358 13.24 -43.63 2.01
N GLN A 359 11.95 -43.27 1.92
CA GLN A 359 11.42 -42.52 0.76
C GLN A 359 11.77 -41.02 0.79
N ARG A 360 12.12 -40.45 1.96
CA ARG A 360 12.59 -39.05 2.10
C ARG A 360 13.82 -38.76 1.25
N ASN A 361 14.61 -39.79 0.90
CA ASN A 361 15.80 -39.68 0.05
C ASN A 361 15.55 -39.90 -1.45
N GLN A 362 14.44 -40.52 -1.87
CA GLN A 362 14.19 -40.80 -3.30
C GLN A 362 13.35 -39.71 -3.98
N THR A 363 12.51 -38.98 -3.24
CA THR A 363 11.79 -37.79 -3.77
C THR A 363 12.72 -36.60 -4.02
N ARG A 364 13.98 -36.63 -3.52
CA ARG A 364 15.04 -35.65 -3.84
C ARG A 364 15.66 -35.80 -5.24
N ALA A 365 15.36 -36.88 -5.97
CA ALA A 365 16.05 -37.16 -7.24
C ALA A 365 15.40 -36.49 -8.48
N PHE A 366 14.18 -35.95 -8.38
CA PHE A 366 13.50 -35.25 -9.48
C PHE A 366 13.07 -33.84 -9.08
N SER A 367 14.03 -33.05 -8.60
CA SER A 367 14.06 -31.60 -8.73
C SER A 367 15.42 -31.12 -8.22
N ARG A 368 16.38 -30.90 -9.12
CA ARG A 368 17.55 -30.05 -8.81
C ARG A 368 17.12 -28.58 -8.81
N ILE A 369 16.10 -28.26 -8.02
CA ILE A 369 15.91 -26.92 -7.49
C ILE A 369 16.67 -26.97 -6.17
N ARG A 370 17.60 -26.03 -5.97
CA ARG A 370 18.31 -25.86 -4.69
C ARG A 370 17.32 -26.04 -3.55
N GLU A 371 17.62 -26.94 -2.62
CA GLU A 371 16.91 -27.00 -1.34
C GLU A 371 16.99 -25.60 -0.70
N PRO A 372 15.86 -24.99 -0.28
CA PRO A 372 15.94 -23.82 0.58
C PRO A 372 16.62 -24.28 1.87
N GLU A 373 17.71 -23.62 2.25
CA GLU A 373 18.34 -23.86 3.55
C GLU A 373 17.28 -23.66 4.63
N VAL A 374 17.03 -24.70 5.41
CA VAL A 374 16.13 -24.67 6.57
C VAL A 374 16.46 -23.47 7.46
N ASP A 375 15.52 -22.52 7.50
CA ASP A 375 15.35 -21.34 8.36
C ASP A 375 16.58 -20.93 9.22
N ARG A 376 17.48 -20.17 8.61
CA ARG A 376 18.71 -19.66 9.23
C ARG A 376 18.46 -18.78 10.46
N PHE A 377 17.30 -18.14 10.56
CA PHE A 377 16.95 -17.19 11.62
C PHE A 377 15.70 -17.63 12.38
N ARG A 378 15.90 -18.09 13.61
CA ARG A 378 14.80 -18.52 14.49
C ARG A 378 13.96 -17.33 14.99
N PRO A 379 12.68 -17.54 15.35
CA PRO A 379 11.88 -16.54 16.04
C PRO A 379 12.54 -16.04 17.32
N TYR A 380 12.34 -14.77 17.67
CA TYR A 380 12.98 -14.18 18.86
C TYR A 380 12.53 -14.85 20.16
N GLN A 381 11.34 -15.47 20.19
CA GLN A 381 10.83 -16.22 21.34
C GLN A 381 11.73 -17.42 21.67
N GLU A 382 12.28 -18.09 20.66
CA GLU A 382 13.21 -19.21 20.86
C GLU A 382 14.60 -18.75 21.32
N ARG A 383 14.92 -17.47 21.09
CA ARG A 383 16.18 -16.83 21.49
C ARG A 383 16.02 -15.92 22.72
N MET A 384 14.92 -16.07 23.46
CA MET A 384 14.57 -15.16 24.56
C MET A 384 15.68 -15.07 25.62
N ASN A 385 16.36 -16.17 25.93
CA ASN A 385 17.47 -16.18 26.90
C ASN A 385 18.63 -15.28 26.46
N GLU A 386 18.95 -15.22 25.17
CA GLU A 386 20.00 -14.34 24.64
C GLU A 386 19.56 -12.87 24.75
N VAL A 387 18.31 -12.59 24.37
CA VAL A 387 17.73 -11.25 24.38
C VAL A 387 17.66 -10.67 25.80
N THR A 388 17.20 -11.47 26.77
CA THR A 388 17.11 -11.04 28.17
C THR A 388 18.48 -10.86 28.81
N THR A 389 19.48 -11.65 28.39
CA THR A 389 20.88 -11.48 28.82
C THR A 389 21.43 -10.12 28.40
N ILE A 390 21.19 -9.71 27.14
CA ILE A 390 21.59 -8.39 26.63
C ILE A 390 20.92 -7.27 27.45
N LEU A 391 19.60 -7.34 27.64
CA LEU A 391 18.85 -6.32 28.38
C LEU A 391 19.31 -6.17 29.84
N THR A 392 19.63 -7.30 30.50
CA THR A 392 20.06 -7.33 31.91
C THR A 392 21.46 -6.76 32.08
N ARG A 393 22.37 -7.06 31.15
CA ARG A 393 23.76 -6.58 31.16
C ARG A 393 23.83 -5.07 30.92
N ASP A 394 23.13 -4.57 29.90
CA ASP A 394 23.39 -3.24 29.35
C ASP A 394 22.29 -2.22 29.63
N ARG A 395 21.25 -2.61 30.37
CA ARG A 395 20.12 -1.77 30.82
C ARG A 395 19.41 -1.01 29.70
N SER A 396 19.59 -1.42 28.45
CA SER A 396 18.85 -0.93 27.30
C SER A 396 18.88 -1.97 26.19
N LEU A 397 17.86 -1.96 25.34
CA LEU A 397 17.75 -2.85 24.20
C LEU A 397 17.07 -2.09 23.06
N ALA A 398 17.57 -2.24 21.85
CA ALA A 398 16.98 -1.65 20.65
C ALA A 398 16.64 -2.73 19.64
N CYS A 399 15.63 -2.45 18.82
CA CYS A 399 15.13 -3.38 17.82
C CYS A 399 14.81 -2.63 16.53
N LEU A 400 15.21 -3.19 15.40
CA LEU A 400 14.71 -2.82 14.09
C LEU A 400 13.73 -3.89 13.62
N LEU A 401 12.60 -3.49 13.05
CA LEU A 401 11.70 -4.40 12.34
C LEU A 401 11.83 -4.10 10.85
N VAL A 402 12.39 -5.06 10.11
CA VAL A 402 12.41 -5.06 8.65
C VAL A 402 11.16 -5.76 8.16
N ASP A 403 10.27 -4.99 7.56
CA ASP A 403 8.93 -5.46 7.22
C ASP A 403 8.79 -5.64 5.71
N LEU A 404 8.64 -6.90 5.30
CA LEU A 404 8.56 -7.36 3.92
C LEU A 404 7.13 -7.73 3.51
N SER A 405 6.14 -7.52 4.37
CA SER A 405 4.74 -7.96 4.16
C SER A 405 4.12 -7.51 2.83
N ARG A 406 4.61 -6.42 2.22
CA ARG A 406 4.16 -5.93 0.90
C ARG A 406 4.55 -6.85 -0.26
N LEU A 407 5.61 -7.64 -0.09
CA LEU A 407 6.08 -8.61 -1.08
C LEU A 407 5.27 -9.91 -1.05
N HIS A 408 4.29 -10.05 -0.15
CA HIS A 408 3.37 -11.19 -0.13
C HIS A 408 2.60 -11.34 -1.45
N ARG A 409 2.39 -10.26 -2.21
CA ARG A 409 1.82 -10.33 -3.56
C ARG A 409 2.61 -11.21 -4.52
N VAL A 410 3.92 -11.34 -4.34
CA VAL A 410 4.74 -12.27 -5.13
C VAL A 410 4.28 -13.71 -4.92
N GLU A 411 3.86 -14.07 -3.71
CA GLU A 411 3.31 -15.40 -3.44
C GLU A 411 2.00 -15.62 -4.18
N LEU A 412 1.11 -14.63 -4.16
CA LEU A 412 -0.18 -14.68 -4.85
C LEU A 412 -0.01 -14.79 -6.37
N ASP A 413 0.90 -14.00 -6.94
CA ASP A 413 1.06 -13.89 -8.39
C ASP A 413 1.93 -15.01 -8.98
N LEU A 414 2.92 -15.52 -8.23
CA LEU A 414 3.99 -16.37 -8.76
C LEU A 414 4.27 -17.62 -7.93
N GLY A 415 3.57 -17.77 -6.81
CA GLY A 415 3.64 -18.92 -5.93
C GLY A 415 4.75 -18.85 -4.87
N VAL A 416 4.67 -19.80 -3.95
CA VAL A 416 5.50 -19.88 -2.73
C VAL A 416 7.01 -19.93 -3.01
N ALA A 417 7.44 -20.52 -4.13
CA ALA A 417 8.87 -20.66 -4.44
C ALA A 417 9.57 -19.30 -4.66
N HIS A 418 8.97 -18.40 -5.43
CA HIS A 418 9.51 -17.06 -5.68
C HIS A 418 9.45 -16.21 -4.41
N HIS A 419 8.39 -16.37 -3.62
CA HIS A 419 8.27 -15.76 -2.32
C HIS A 419 9.42 -16.18 -1.39
N SER A 420 9.69 -17.48 -1.25
CA SER A 420 10.82 -17.98 -0.45
C SER A 420 12.17 -17.43 -0.92
N GLU A 421 12.43 -17.39 -2.24
CA GLU A 421 13.70 -16.90 -2.78
C GLU A 421 13.96 -15.42 -2.42
N ILE A 422 12.94 -14.55 -2.50
CA ILE A 422 13.06 -13.13 -2.12
C ILE A 422 13.40 -12.98 -0.64
N TYR A 423 12.71 -13.75 0.22
CA TYR A 423 12.94 -13.70 1.67
C TYR A 423 14.31 -14.25 2.05
N ASP A 424 14.75 -15.35 1.42
CA ASP A 424 16.10 -15.90 1.60
C ASP A 424 17.18 -14.90 1.18
N HIS A 425 16.93 -14.13 0.11
CA HIS A 425 17.84 -13.08 -0.31
C HIS A 425 17.87 -11.90 0.67
N ALA A 426 16.72 -11.49 1.21
CA ALA A 426 16.64 -10.46 2.24
C ALA A 426 17.40 -10.90 3.50
N ALA A 427 17.25 -12.16 3.91
CA ALA A 427 18.03 -12.78 4.98
C ALA A 427 19.54 -12.76 4.70
N ALA A 428 19.96 -13.09 3.47
CA ALA A 428 21.37 -13.04 3.08
C ALA A 428 21.94 -11.60 3.10
N VAL A 429 21.15 -10.60 2.72
CA VAL A 429 21.55 -9.18 2.80
C VAL A 429 21.73 -8.77 4.26
N LEU A 430 20.76 -9.07 5.11
CA LEU A 430 20.83 -8.81 6.54
C LEU A 430 22.05 -9.46 7.20
N ASP A 431 22.42 -10.66 6.76
CA ASP A 431 23.63 -11.33 7.22
C ASP A 431 24.92 -10.65 6.71
N ARG A 432 24.97 -10.23 5.44
CA ARG A 432 26.10 -9.47 4.87
C ARG A 432 26.30 -8.11 5.53
N LEU A 433 25.24 -7.51 6.07
CA LEU A 433 25.32 -6.25 6.80
C LEU A 433 26.02 -6.41 8.17
N ARG A 434 26.17 -7.63 8.69
CA ARG A 434 26.97 -7.89 9.91
C ARG A 434 28.45 -7.62 9.64
N GLY A 435 29.07 -6.89 10.56
CA GLY A 435 30.47 -6.47 10.46
C GLY A 435 30.70 -5.19 9.64
N ALA A 436 29.73 -4.78 8.81
CA ALA A 436 29.78 -3.52 8.07
C ALA A 436 28.93 -2.42 8.73
N VAL A 437 27.66 -2.73 9.01
CA VAL A 437 26.65 -1.78 9.53
C VAL A 437 26.04 -2.28 10.84
N LEU A 438 25.74 -3.58 10.89
CA LEU A 438 25.31 -4.31 12.08
C LEU A 438 26.53 -4.88 12.81
N ASP A 439 26.46 -4.96 14.13
CA ASP A 439 27.50 -5.61 14.92
C ASP A 439 27.40 -7.14 14.77
N PRO A 440 28.52 -7.90 14.77
CA PRO A 440 28.47 -9.35 14.76
C PRO A 440 27.64 -9.98 15.89
N SER A 441 27.49 -9.27 17.01
CA SER A 441 26.67 -9.67 18.16
C SER A 441 25.17 -9.32 18.04
N ASP A 442 24.75 -8.58 17.01
CA ASP A 442 23.35 -8.29 16.74
C ASP A 442 22.58 -9.58 16.39
N LEU A 443 21.37 -9.73 16.94
CA LEU A 443 20.56 -10.92 16.75
C LEU A 443 19.53 -10.66 15.64
N ILE A 444 19.61 -11.43 14.56
CA ILE A 444 18.61 -11.43 13.49
C ILE A 444 17.65 -12.58 13.75
N CYS A 445 16.35 -12.27 13.81
CA CYS A 445 15.28 -13.18 14.15
C CYS A 445 14.13 -13.03 13.15
N ARG A 446 13.47 -14.11 12.78
CA ARG A 446 12.28 -14.04 11.92
C ARG A 446 11.04 -13.60 12.71
N THR A 447 10.12 -12.89 12.06
CA THR A 447 8.80 -12.58 12.64
C THR A 447 7.94 -13.85 12.72
N GLY A 448 6.93 -13.86 13.60
CA GLY A 448 6.10 -15.06 13.82
C GLY A 448 5.13 -15.38 12.67
N ASP A 449 4.80 -14.38 11.85
CA ASP A 449 4.03 -14.50 10.61
C ASP A 449 4.90 -14.88 9.40
N GLY A 450 6.22 -14.75 9.52
CA GLY A 450 7.16 -15.04 8.44
C GLY A 450 7.38 -13.91 7.44
N ASP A 451 6.71 -12.77 7.61
CA ASP A 451 6.65 -11.62 6.69
C ASP A 451 7.73 -10.54 6.97
N GLY A 452 8.72 -10.85 7.80
CA GLY A 452 9.80 -9.93 8.09
C GLY A 452 10.86 -10.46 9.05
N TYR A 453 11.73 -9.54 9.47
CA TYR A 453 12.84 -9.83 10.38
C TYR A 453 12.96 -8.78 11.48
N PHE A 454 13.12 -9.25 12.72
CA PHE A 454 13.59 -8.44 13.83
C PHE A 454 15.11 -8.46 13.89
N VAL A 455 15.73 -7.28 14.00
CA VAL A 455 17.16 -7.13 14.28
C VAL A 455 17.30 -6.53 15.68
N ILE A 456 17.63 -7.36 16.65
CA ILE A 456 17.84 -6.96 18.04
C ILE A 456 19.30 -6.53 18.17
N LEU A 457 19.49 -5.25 18.46
CA LEU A 457 20.82 -4.65 18.50
C LEU A 457 21.48 -4.95 19.84
N ALA A 458 22.64 -5.59 19.75
CA ALA A 458 23.54 -5.77 20.87
C ALA A 458 24.21 -4.44 21.22
N PRO A 459 24.69 -4.31 22.47
CA PRO A 459 25.22 -3.05 22.97
C PRO A 459 26.62 -2.83 22.39
N ARG A 460 26.81 -1.63 21.85
CA ARG A 460 28.08 -1.22 21.26
C ARG A 460 29.01 -0.66 22.35
N ASP A 461 30.30 -0.91 22.19
CA ASP A 461 31.29 -0.46 23.17
C ASP A 461 31.29 1.07 23.28
N SER A 462 31.26 1.53 24.52
CA SER A 462 30.89 2.88 24.95
C SER A 462 31.73 4.01 24.31
N LYS A 463 31.10 4.82 23.44
CA LYS A 463 31.37 6.27 23.15
C LYS A 463 30.55 6.82 21.97
N VAL A 464 30.00 5.98 21.10
CA VAL A 464 29.22 6.41 19.92
C VAL A 464 27.74 6.15 20.14
N ARG A 465 26.93 7.21 20.15
CA ARG A 465 25.46 7.11 20.18
C ARG A 465 25.00 6.58 18.82
N VAL A 466 24.37 5.41 18.78
CA VAL A 466 23.80 4.87 17.53
C VAL A 466 22.50 5.61 17.25
N ASP A 467 22.46 6.30 16.12
CA ASP A 467 21.24 6.85 15.57
C ASP A 467 20.43 5.69 14.95
N LEU A 468 19.36 5.29 15.65
CA LEU A 468 18.51 4.17 15.23
C LEU A 468 17.74 4.49 13.95
N GLU A 469 17.38 5.76 13.72
CA GLU A 469 16.67 6.17 12.51
C GLU A 469 17.61 6.11 11.31
N GLN A 470 18.84 6.61 11.46
CA GLN A 470 19.85 6.51 10.39
C GLN A 470 20.23 5.06 10.10
N LEU A 471 20.33 4.22 11.14
CA LEU A 471 20.59 2.80 10.98
C LEU A 471 19.43 2.10 10.25
N ALA A 472 18.18 2.37 10.66
CA ALA A 472 16.98 1.83 10.00
C ALA A 472 16.94 2.22 8.51
N ALA A 473 17.20 3.50 8.18
CA ALA A 473 17.25 3.98 6.80
C ALA A 473 18.37 3.32 5.98
N THR A 474 19.52 3.06 6.60
CA THR A 474 20.65 2.36 5.94
C THR A 474 20.30 0.91 5.63
N VAL A 475 19.64 0.22 6.58
CA VAL A 475 19.16 -1.15 6.39
C VAL A 475 18.04 -1.19 5.34
N GLU A 476 17.06 -0.29 5.39
CA GLU A 476 15.99 -0.17 4.39
C GLU A 476 16.58 -0.06 2.98
N LYS A 477 17.47 0.91 2.77
CA LYS A 477 18.12 1.13 1.47
C LYS A 477 18.92 -0.08 0.99
N ALA A 478 19.70 -0.71 1.87
CA ALA A 478 20.52 -1.86 1.51
C ALA A 478 19.68 -3.07 1.06
N ILE A 479 18.52 -3.30 1.70
CA ILE A 479 17.63 -4.39 1.31
C ILE A 479 16.85 -4.02 0.05
N GLU A 480 16.36 -2.78 -0.08
CA GLU A 480 15.68 -2.32 -1.30
C GLU A 480 16.61 -2.46 -2.54
N GLU A 481 17.85 -1.98 -2.45
CA GLU A 481 18.83 -2.08 -3.55
C GLU A 481 19.16 -3.53 -3.92
N ALA A 482 19.26 -4.41 -2.92
CA ALA A 482 19.57 -5.81 -3.14
C ALA A 482 18.41 -6.62 -3.72
N LEU A 483 17.17 -6.29 -3.33
CA LEU A 483 15.97 -6.95 -3.85
C LEU A 483 15.50 -6.37 -5.18
N ALA A 484 15.92 -5.14 -5.53
CA ALA A 484 15.46 -4.45 -6.73
C ALA A 484 15.60 -5.26 -8.03
N PRO A 485 16.74 -5.94 -8.32
CA PRO A 485 16.86 -6.70 -9.57
C PRO A 485 15.81 -7.81 -9.70
N MET A 486 15.58 -8.57 -8.64
CA MET A 486 14.62 -9.67 -8.64
C MET A 486 13.19 -9.15 -8.68
N VAL A 487 12.85 -8.17 -7.83
CA VAL A 487 11.49 -7.62 -7.77
C VAL A 487 11.13 -6.87 -9.05
N THR A 488 12.07 -6.16 -9.68
CA THR A 488 11.84 -5.49 -10.96
C THR A 488 11.78 -6.49 -12.12
N GLU A 489 12.53 -7.59 -12.11
CA GLU A 489 12.37 -8.64 -13.12
C GLU A 489 10.99 -9.30 -13.04
N VAL A 490 10.54 -9.54 -11.80
CA VAL A 490 9.38 -10.37 -11.50
C VAL A 490 8.06 -9.58 -11.52
N LEU A 491 8.01 -8.45 -10.81
CA LEU A 491 6.84 -7.58 -10.69
C LEU A 491 6.91 -6.33 -11.59
N ARG A 492 8.05 -6.05 -12.23
CA ARG A 492 8.31 -4.78 -12.95
C ARG A 492 8.23 -3.52 -12.07
N GLU A 493 8.30 -3.71 -10.76
CA GLU A 493 8.18 -2.67 -9.74
C GLU A 493 9.46 -2.56 -8.90
N GLN A 494 9.57 -1.50 -8.10
CA GLN A 494 10.63 -1.41 -7.09
C GLN A 494 10.16 -2.04 -5.76
N PRO A 495 11.03 -2.76 -5.05
CA PRO A 495 10.69 -3.31 -3.73
C PRO A 495 10.42 -2.17 -2.76
N ARG A 496 9.29 -2.24 -2.07
CA ARG A 496 8.89 -1.22 -1.09
C ARG A 496 9.01 -1.79 0.30
N ILE A 497 10.12 -1.45 0.96
CA ILE A 497 10.42 -1.96 2.30
C ILE A 497 10.16 -0.83 3.30
N THR A 498 9.92 -1.20 4.54
CA THR A 498 9.89 -0.23 5.63
C THR A 498 10.60 -0.81 6.82
N VAL A 499 11.52 -0.04 7.40
CA VAL A 499 12.24 -0.45 8.60
C VAL A 499 11.87 0.49 9.75
N GLY A 500 11.11 -0.01 10.72
CA GLY A 500 10.86 0.71 11.97
C GLY A 500 11.93 0.43 13.01
N SER A 501 12.10 1.34 13.96
CA SER A 501 13.02 1.16 15.08
C SER A 501 12.35 1.48 16.41
N ALA A 502 12.77 0.80 17.47
CA ALA A 502 12.34 1.06 18.83
C ALA A 502 13.47 0.83 19.83
N ARG A 503 13.33 1.39 21.03
CA ARG A 503 14.27 1.20 22.14
C ARG A 503 13.54 1.16 23.46
N VAL A 504 13.96 0.25 24.33
CA VAL A 504 13.48 0.12 25.71
C VAL A 504 14.66 0.23 26.66
N LEU A 505 14.41 0.82 27.83
CA LEU A 505 15.35 0.85 28.94
C LEU A 505 15.05 -0.28 29.91
N GLY A 506 16.11 -0.91 30.40
CA GLY A 506 16.04 -1.95 31.42
C GLY A 506 15.46 -1.40 32.71
N ASN A 507 14.48 -2.10 33.25
CA ASN A 507 13.87 -1.79 34.53
C ASN A 507 13.89 -3.05 35.40
N SER A 508 14.69 -3.01 36.48
CA SER A 508 14.85 -4.15 37.40
C SER A 508 13.57 -4.54 38.14
N LEU A 509 12.54 -3.69 38.13
CA LEU A 509 11.23 -3.99 38.72
C LEU A 509 10.28 -4.73 37.75
N LEU A 510 10.64 -4.84 36.48
CA LEU A 510 9.86 -5.51 35.45
C LEU A 510 10.57 -6.77 34.95
N ARG A 511 9.79 -7.79 34.60
CA ARG A 511 10.33 -9.01 33.98
C ARG A 511 10.97 -8.66 32.62
N PRO A 512 12.21 -9.11 32.34
CA PRO A 512 12.88 -8.86 31.06
C PRO A 512 12.03 -9.25 29.84
N GLU A 513 11.27 -10.33 29.92
CA GLU A 513 10.41 -10.81 28.83
C GLU A 513 9.29 -9.81 28.52
N ARG A 514 8.76 -9.11 29.53
CA ARG A 514 7.76 -8.04 29.34
C ARG A 514 8.36 -6.81 28.67
N LEU A 515 9.61 -6.47 28.98
CA LEU A 515 10.32 -5.37 28.34
C LEU A 515 10.66 -5.71 26.89
N THR A 516 11.05 -6.96 26.60
CA THR A 516 11.25 -7.45 25.23
C THR A 516 9.95 -7.45 24.43
N ALA A 517 8.85 -7.93 24.99
CA ALA A 517 7.54 -7.89 24.33
C ALA A 517 7.09 -6.45 24.03
N ARG A 518 7.33 -5.52 24.96
CA ARG A 518 7.08 -4.09 24.73
C ARG A 518 7.97 -3.52 23.62
N LEU A 519 9.26 -3.84 23.61
CA LEU A 519 10.19 -3.40 22.56
C LEU A 519 9.72 -3.84 21.17
N VAL A 520 9.30 -5.10 21.05
CA VAL A 520 8.76 -5.66 19.80
C VAL A 520 7.47 -4.94 19.40
N ALA A 521 6.54 -4.74 20.34
CA ALA A 521 5.30 -4.01 20.08
C ALA A 521 5.55 -2.55 19.64
N ASP A 522 6.49 -1.86 20.29
CA ASP A 522 6.88 -0.49 19.95
C ASP A 522 7.54 -0.45 18.55
N ALA A 523 8.35 -1.45 18.18
CA ALA A 523 8.94 -1.56 16.84
C ALA A 523 7.88 -1.81 15.74
N ILE A 524 6.90 -2.66 16.02
CA ILE A 524 5.74 -2.88 15.12
C ILE A 524 4.94 -1.59 14.96
N ALA A 525 4.63 -0.90 16.06
CA ALA A 525 3.90 0.37 16.01
C ALA A 525 4.68 1.47 15.25
N ALA A 526 6.00 1.57 15.47
CA ALA A 526 6.86 2.50 14.75
C ALA A 526 6.87 2.21 13.24
N THR A 527 7.00 0.94 12.85
CA THR A 527 6.97 0.52 11.44
C THR A 527 5.63 0.84 10.78
N ARG A 528 4.52 0.54 11.46
CA ARG A 528 3.18 0.88 11.00
C ARG A 528 2.98 2.38 10.80
N ASN A 529 3.39 3.20 11.77
CA ASN A 529 3.31 4.66 11.67
C ASN A 529 4.14 5.22 10.51
N LEU A 530 5.34 4.67 10.26
CA LEU A 530 6.17 5.04 9.12
C LEU A 530 5.49 4.69 7.79
N ARG A 531 4.89 3.49 7.69
CA ARG A 531 4.11 3.07 6.53
C ARG A 531 2.93 3.97 6.26
N GLU A 532 2.14 4.29 7.28
CA GLU A 532 0.99 5.20 7.15
C GLU A 532 1.44 6.59 6.68
N ARG A 533 2.56 7.12 7.20
CA ARG A 533 3.16 8.38 6.73
C ARG A 533 3.69 8.32 5.30
N LYS A 534 4.26 7.18 4.87
CA LYS A 534 4.72 6.96 3.48
C LYS A 534 3.49 6.94 2.55
N ALA A 535 2.47 6.15 2.89
CA ALA A 535 1.21 6.06 2.14
C ALA A 535 0.47 7.42 2.04
N HIS A 536 0.43 8.23 3.11
CA HIS A 536 -0.15 9.57 3.05
C HIS A 536 0.60 10.50 2.09
N ARG A 537 1.95 10.44 2.08
CA ARG A 537 2.78 11.22 1.14
C ARG A 537 2.59 10.73 -0.29
N ASP A 538 2.57 9.42 -0.50
CA ASP A 538 2.34 8.82 -1.81
C ASP A 538 0.97 9.22 -2.36
N ARG A 539 -0.07 9.15 -1.52
CA ARG A 539 -1.43 9.59 -1.87
C ARG A 539 -1.46 11.05 -2.31
N SER A 540 -0.85 11.96 -1.53
CA SER A 540 -0.78 13.37 -1.89
C SER A 540 -0.05 13.58 -3.22
N THR A 541 1.11 12.93 -3.39
CA THR A 541 1.92 13.03 -4.61
C THR A 541 1.15 12.52 -5.82
N LEU A 542 0.43 11.40 -5.68
CA LEU A 542 -0.35 10.82 -6.75
C LEU A 542 -1.58 11.68 -7.09
N GLN A 543 -2.24 12.28 -6.10
CA GLN A 543 -3.31 13.25 -6.34
C GLN A 543 -2.81 14.46 -7.14
N ASP A 544 -1.63 14.99 -6.82
CA ASP A 544 -1.02 16.09 -7.57
C ASP A 544 -0.72 15.68 -9.02
N ILE A 545 -0.21 14.45 -9.23
CA ILE A 545 0.04 13.91 -10.58
C ILE A 545 -1.27 13.73 -11.37
N ILE A 546 -2.32 13.22 -10.74
CA ILE A 546 -3.64 12.97 -11.36
C ILE A 546 -4.34 14.29 -11.74
N LEU A 547 -4.25 15.30 -10.87
CA LEU A 547 -4.89 16.59 -11.08
C LEU A 547 -4.10 17.52 -11.99
N GLY A 548 -2.77 17.39 -12.03
CA GLY A 548 -1.87 18.18 -12.86
C GLY A 548 -1.55 17.55 -14.22
N ASP A 549 -0.48 18.05 -14.86
CA ASP A 549 0.04 17.55 -16.13
C ASP A 549 1.28 16.63 -15.93
N GLY A 550 1.35 15.93 -14.79
CA GLY A 550 2.49 15.08 -14.42
C GLY A 550 2.59 13.78 -15.22
N LEU A 551 1.54 13.40 -15.95
CA LEU A 551 1.49 12.21 -16.79
C LEU A 551 1.85 12.56 -18.24
N ALA A 552 2.77 11.81 -18.82
CA ALA A 552 3.14 11.90 -20.23
C ALA A 552 2.70 10.65 -20.99
N SER A 553 2.23 10.80 -22.22
CA SER A 553 1.90 9.67 -23.10
C SER A 553 2.97 9.52 -24.18
N VAL A 554 3.45 8.29 -24.36
CA VAL A 554 4.29 7.89 -25.49
C VAL A 554 3.55 6.85 -26.32
N TYR A 555 3.87 6.75 -27.60
CA TYR A 555 3.09 5.93 -28.53
C TYR A 555 3.99 4.93 -29.25
N GLN A 556 3.52 3.70 -29.40
CA GLN A 556 4.23 2.64 -30.10
C GLN A 556 3.39 2.14 -31.29
N PRO A 557 3.96 2.01 -32.50
CA PRO A 557 3.20 1.59 -33.66
C PRO A 557 2.92 0.08 -33.66
N ILE A 558 1.70 -0.27 -34.07
CA ILE A 558 1.26 -1.61 -34.44
C ILE A 558 1.28 -1.69 -35.97
N VAL A 559 2.00 -2.67 -36.51
CA VAL A 559 2.41 -2.67 -37.91
C VAL A 559 1.88 -3.91 -38.62
N ASP A 560 1.46 -3.75 -39.88
CA ASP A 560 1.22 -4.87 -40.77
C ASP A 560 2.55 -5.55 -41.12
N LEU A 561 2.74 -6.79 -40.67
CA LEU A 561 3.98 -7.56 -40.83
C LEU A 561 4.29 -7.88 -42.30
N GLY A 562 3.29 -7.79 -43.18
CA GLY A 562 3.43 -7.99 -44.62
C GLY A 562 3.88 -6.72 -45.35
N THR A 563 3.19 -5.60 -45.12
CA THR A 563 3.42 -4.36 -45.90
C THR A 563 4.37 -3.37 -45.23
N GLY A 564 4.53 -3.46 -43.92
CA GLY A 564 5.25 -2.47 -43.11
C GLY A 564 4.49 -1.15 -42.92
N ASP A 565 3.18 -1.14 -43.22
CA ASP A 565 2.30 0.00 -42.98
C ASP A 565 1.81 0.01 -41.54
N ILE A 566 1.61 1.21 -40.99
CA ILE A 566 1.14 1.38 -39.61
C ILE A 566 -0.36 1.18 -39.60
N PHE A 567 -0.83 0.21 -38.80
CA PHE A 567 -2.24 -0.08 -38.60
C PHE A 567 -2.83 0.79 -37.49
N ALA A 568 -2.09 0.91 -36.38
CA ALA A 568 -2.54 1.60 -35.18
C ALA A 568 -1.35 2.03 -34.32
N TYR A 569 -1.63 2.76 -33.25
CA TYR A 569 -0.68 3.05 -32.18
C TYR A 569 -1.24 2.61 -30.84
N GLU A 570 -0.38 2.14 -29.95
CA GLU A 570 -0.70 1.94 -28.54
C GLU A 570 -0.22 3.14 -27.72
N ALA A 571 -1.11 3.69 -26.88
CA ALA A 571 -0.79 4.73 -25.93
C ALA A 571 -0.25 4.12 -24.63
N LEU A 572 0.98 4.51 -24.27
CA LEU A 572 1.64 4.06 -23.06
C LEU A 572 1.90 5.27 -22.16
N THR A 573 1.32 5.29 -20.97
CA THR A 573 1.57 6.36 -20.00
C THR A 573 2.96 6.22 -19.38
N ARG A 574 3.55 7.35 -19.02
CA ARG A 574 4.74 7.51 -18.18
C ARG A 574 4.39 8.51 -17.10
N GLY A 575 4.82 8.25 -15.86
CA GLY A 575 4.72 9.25 -14.82
C GLY A 575 5.79 10.34 -14.95
N PRO A 576 5.97 11.18 -13.92
CA PRO A 576 6.90 12.29 -13.95
C PRO A 576 8.35 11.85 -14.20
N ARG A 577 8.97 12.42 -15.24
CA ARG A 577 10.32 12.06 -15.68
C ARG A 577 11.38 12.28 -14.60
N GLY A 578 12.31 11.35 -14.45
CA GLY A 578 13.40 11.40 -13.48
C GLY A 578 12.99 11.06 -12.04
N THR A 579 11.75 10.64 -11.83
CA THR A 579 11.23 10.18 -10.53
C THR A 579 11.06 8.66 -10.52
N ALA A 580 10.98 8.06 -9.33
CA ALA A 580 10.63 6.64 -9.20
C ALA A 580 9.25 6.30 -9.81
N LEU A 581 8.38 7.32 -9.95
CA LEU A 581 7.04 7.19 -10.52
C LEU A 581 7.02 7.28 -12.05
N GLU A 582 8.17 7.46 -12.72
CA GLU A 582 8.24 7.43 -14.19
C GLU A 582 7.80 6.07 -14.74
N SER A 583 8.13 4.98 -14.03
CA SER A 583 7.71 3.61 -14.36
C SER A 583 6.21 3.44 -14.15
N PRO A 584 5.44 3.01 -15.18
CA PRO A 584 4.01 2.77 -15.03
C PRO A 584 3.69 1.71 -13.99
N ALA A 585 4.48 0.64 -13.92
CA ALA A 585 4.27 -0.42 -12.93
C ALA A 585 4.39 0.14 -11.50
N THR A 586 5.43 0.93 -11.20
CA THR A 586 5.58 1.58 -9.89
C THR A 586 4.47 2.59 -9.60
N LEU A 587 4.05 3.35 -10.61
CA LEU A 587 2.97 4.33 -10.49
C LEU A 587 1.64 3.65 -10.13
N PHE A 588 1.28 2.56 -10.83
CA PHE A 588 0.05 1.80 -10.57
C PHE A 588 0.12 0.97 -9.29
N ALA A 589 1.28 0.43 -8.92
CA ALA A 589 1.47 -0.24 -7.63
C ALA A 589 1.20 0.71 -6.46
N ILE A 590 1.68 1.95 -6.55
CA ILE A 590 1.43 2.97 -5.53
C ILE A 590 -0.04 3.38 -5.53
N ALA A 591 -0.66 3.52 -6.72
CA ALA A 591 -2.08 3.81 -6.82
C ALA A 591 -2.96 2.76 -6.17
N ASP A 592 -2.61 1.48 -6.33
CA ASP A 592 -3.28 0.34 -5.72
C ASP A 592 -3.17 0.37 -4.20
N GLU A 593 -1.98 0.67 -3.68
CA GLU A 593 -1.78 0.78 -2.22
C GLU A 593 -2.53 1.93 -1.55
N VAL A 594 -2.81 3.02 -2.27
CA VAL A 594 -3.46 4.21 -1.71
C VAL A 594 -4.91 4.38 -2.16
N ASP A 595 -5.46 3.36 -2.82
CA ASP A 595 -6.83 3.29 -3.35
C ASP A 595 -7.17 4.41 -4.37
N LEU A 596 -6.25 4.68 -5.31
CA LEU A 596 -6.42 5.69 -6.38
C LEU A 596 -6.24 5.11 -7.80
N THR A 597 -6.31 3.79 -7.94
CA THR A 597 -6.09 3.07 -9.21
C THR A 597 -7.05 3.52 -10.32
N VAL A 598 -8.34 3.73 -9.99
CA VAL A 598 -9.36 4.12 -10.97
C VAL A 598 -9.17 5.57 -11.41
N GLU A 599 -8.87 6.47 -10.49
CA GLU A 599 -8.61 7.89 -10.75
C GLU A 599 -7.37 8.06 -11.62
N LEU A 600 -6.31 7.30 -11.33
CA LEU A 600 -5.08 7.27 -12.13
C LEU A 600 -5.35 6.72 -13.54
N ASP A 601 -6.07 5.61 -13.65
CA ASP A 601 -6.41 4.99 -14.94
C ASP A 601 -7.16 5.98 -15.86
N ARG A 602 -8.15 6.70 -15.30
CA ARG A 602 -8.86 7.75 -16.04
C ARG A 602 -7.96 8.92 -16.40
N ALA A 603 -7.04 9.33 -15.54
CA ALA A 603 -6.08 10.39 -15.84
C ALA A 603 -5.12 9.98 -16.97
N CYS A 604 -4.62 8.75 -16.95
CA CYS A 604 -3.85 8.14 -18.04
C CYS A 604 -4.62 8.19 -19.36
N PHE A 605 -5.88 7.77 -19.34
CA PHE A 605 -6.76 7.78 -20.50
C PHE A 605 -6.96 9.19 -21.08
N ARG A 606 -7.21 10.18 -20.22
CA ARG A 606 -7.30 11.60 -20.63
C ARG A 606 -6.01 12.08 -21.28
N GLY A 607 -4.86 11.78 -20.68
CA GLY A 607 -3.54 12.16 -21.20
C GLY A 607 -3.30 11.59 -22.60
N ALA A 608 -3.64 10.32 -22.80
CA ALA A 608 -3.53 9.62 -24.08
C ALA A 608 -4.35 10.29 -25.18
N LEU A 609 -5.60 10.68 -24.89
CA LEU A 609 -6.46 11.36 -25.87
C LEU A 609 -6.08 12.82 -26.11
N ARG A 610 -5.72 13.58 -25.06
CA ARG A 610 -5.29 14.99 -25.18
C ARG A 610 -4.07 15.13 -26.08
N SER A 611 -3.16 14.16 -26.02
CA SER A 611 -1.92 14.14 -26.78
C SER A 611 -2.11 13.57 -28.20
N ALA A 612 -3.26 12.96 -28.51
CA ALA A 612 -3.55 12.32 -29.80
C ALA A 612 -4.04 13.27 -30.91
N LYS A 613 -3.96 14.59 -30.75
CA LYS A 613 -4.45 15.59 -31.73
C LYS A 613 -3.81 15.49 -33.12
N THR A 614 -2.61 14.90 -33.19
CA THR A 614 -1.86 14.72 -34.45
C THR A 614 -2.04 13.34 -35.06
N LEU A 615 -2.90 12.49 -34.47
CA LEU A 615 -3.20 11.17 -35.00
C LEU A 615 -3.97 11.31 -36.31
N GLU A 616 -3.47 10.68 -37.38
CA GLU A 616 -4.18 10.67 -38.64
C GLU A 616 -5.47 9.84 -38.52
N PRO A 617 -6.63 10.31 -39.05
CA PRO A 617 -7.92 9.65 -38.88
C PRO A 617 -8.01 8.21 -39.40
N VAL A 618 -7.06 7.78 -40.25
CA VAL A 618 -6.98 6.41 -40.78
C VAL A 618 -6.43 5.42 -39.75
N HIS A 619 -5.71 5.91 -38.73
CA HIS A 619 -5.10 5.09 -37.69
C HIS A 619 -6.04 4.92 -36.49
N ARG A 620 -5.88 3.80 -35.80
CA ARG A 620 -6.53 3.55 -34.51
C ARG A 620 -5.56 3.82 -33.36
N LEU A 621 -6.11 4.14 -32.20
CA LEU A 621 -5.40 4.32 -30.95
C LEU A 621 -5.88 3.31 -29.93
N PHE A 622 -4.98 2.44 -29.52
CA PHE A 622 -5.21 1.50 -28.44
C PHE A 622 -4.87 2.17 -27.10
N VAL A 623 -5.79 2.08 -26.14
CA VAL A 623 -5.64 2.70 -24.83
C VAL A 623 -6.12 1.74 -23.76
N ASN A 624 -5.28 1.54 -22.74
CA ASN A 624 -5.61 0.74 -21.56
C ASN A 624 -6.74 1.40 -20.75
N LEU A 625 -7.69 0.59 -20.29
CA LEU A 625 -8.77 1.03 -19.41
C LEU A 625 -9.26 -0.11 -18.52
N LEU A 626 -9.39 0.15 -17.22
CA LEU A 626 -9.87 -0.84 -16.25
C LEU A 626 -11.36 -1.16 -16.45
N PRO A 627 -11.82 -2.41 -16.23
CA PRO A 627 -13.22 -2.81 -16.33
C PRO A 627 -14.18 -1.95 -15.50
N MET A 628 -13.75 -1.50 -14.31
CA MET A 628 -14.58 -0.69 -13.42
C MET A 628 -14.88 0.70 -14.01
N SER A 629 -14.02 1.23 -14.87
CA SER A 629 -14.21 2.52 -15.54
C SER A 629 -15.40 2.51 -16.51
N PHE A 630 -15.81 1.33 -17.02
CA PHE A 630 -16.94 1.19 -17.93
C PHE A 630 -18.31 1.36 -17.26
N TYR A 631 -18.39 1.23 -15.93
CA TYR A 631 -19.64 1.44 -15.19
C TYR A 631 -20.01 2.92 -15.02
N ASP A 632 -19.08 3.83 -15.27
CA ASP A 632 -19.33 5.27 -15.23
C ASP A 632 -19.71 5.79 -16.62
N GLN A 633 -21.01 5.82 -16.88
CA GLN A 633 -21.56 6.25 -18.16
C GLN A 633 -21.25 7.73 -18.46
N ALA A 634 -21.17 8.58 -17.42
CA ALA A 634 -20.90 10.01 -17.60
C ALA A 634 -19.45 10.25 -18.05
N PHE A 635 -18.50 9.45 -17.54
CA PHE A 635 -17.10 9.51 -17.96
C PHE A 635 -16.97 9.29 -19.48
N ILE A 636 -17.55 8.22 -20.03
CA ILE A 636 -17.39 7.91 -21.45
C ILE A 636 -18.26 8.80 -22.36
N GLU A 637 -19.55 8.97 -22.06
CA GLU A 637 -20.44 9.69 -22.99
C GLU A 637 -20.15 11.18 -23.06
N VAL A 638 -19.83 11.81 -21.92
CA VAL A 638 -19.63 13.26 -21.86
C VAL A 638 -18.15 13.60 -21.97
N GLU A 639 -17.32 13.05 -21.07
CA GLU A 639 -15.92 13.46 -20.99
C GLU A 639 -15.11 12.95 -22.19
N VAL A 640 -15.18 11.64 -22.48
CA VAL A 640 -14.48 11.06 -23.64
C VAL A 640 -15.03 11.60 -24.95
N GLY A 641 -16.35 11.78 -25.07
CA GLY A 641 -16.97 12.44 -26.23
C GLY A 641 -16.37 13.82 -26.53
N ASN A 642 -16.19 14.65 -25.49
CA ASN A 642 -15.57 15.97 -25.63
C ASN A 642 -14.08 15.89 -26.02
N LEU A 643 -13.34 14.94 -25.46
CA LEU A 643 -11.92 14.74 -25.79
C LEU A 643 -11.73 14.29 -27.24
N LEU A 644 -12.57 13.38 -27.73
CA LEU A 644 -12.55 12.92 -29.11
C LEU A 644 -12.89 14.06 -30.07
N ALA A 645 -13.93 14.85 -29.77
CA ALA A 645 -14.29 16.01 -30.56
C ALA A 645 -13.14 17.04 -30.62
N ALA A 646 -12.46 17.30 -29.50
CA ALA A 646 -11.31 18.21 -29.44
C ALA A 646 -10.07 17.70 -30.20
N ALA A 647 -9.93 16.38 -30.36
CA ALA A 647 -8.86 15.74 -31.12
C ALA A 647 -9.22 15.50 -32.60
N GLY A 648 -10.47 15.75 -33.02
CA GLY A 648 -10.94 15.43 -34.37
C GLY A 648 -11.08 13.92 -34.62
N LEU A 649 -11.25 13.14 -33.56
CA LEU A 649 -11.37 11.68 -33.60
C LEU A 649 -12.83 11.24 -33.38
N THR A 650 -13.13 10.01 -33.79
CA THR A 650 -14.43 9.37 -33.56
C THR A 650 -14.25 8.14 -32.66
N PRO A 651 -15.33 7.59 -32.07
CA PRO A 651 -15.25 6.33 -31.31
C PRO A 651 -14.57 5.19 -32.10
N ALA A 652 -14.73 5.14 -33.42
CA ALA A 652 -14.11 4.13 -34.29
C ALA A 652 -12.57 4.22 -34.35
N ASN A 653 -11.99 5.35 -33.94
CA ASN A 653 -10.54 5.50 -33.82
C ASN A 653 -9.99 4.90 -32.53
N ILE A 654 -10.81 4.63 -31.52
CA ILE A 654 -10.34 4.19 -30.20
C ILE A 654 -10.60 2.69 -30.03
N VAL A 655 -9.58 2.01 -29.52
CA VAL A 655 -9.66 0.61 -29.10
C VAL A 655 -9.32 0.54 -27.61
N PHE A 656 -10.25 0.06 -26.79
CA PHE A 656 -9.99 -0.16 -25.37
C PHE A 656 -9.28 -1.48 -25.16
N GLU A 657 -8.13 -1.44 -24.49
CA GLU A 657 -7.41 -2.62 -24.03
C GLU A 657 -7.85 -2.98 -22.62
N ILE A 658 -8.36 -4.20 -22.46
CA ILE A 658 -8.77 -4.75 -21.19
C ILE A 658 -7.72 -5.77 -20.76
N THR A 659 -7.04 -5.48 -19.65
CA THR A 659 -6.10 -6.42 -19.05
C THR A 659 -6.87 -7.57 -18.39
N GLU A 660 -6.49 -8.80 -18.73
CA GLU A 660 -7.14 -10.03 -18.24
C GLU A 660 -7.04 -10.26 -16.72
N ARG A 661 -6.08 -9.62 -16.04
CA ARG A 661 -5.78 -9.82 -14.61
C ARG A 661 -6.88 -9.39 -13.64
N LEU A 662 -7.87 -8.63 -14.09
CA LEU A 662 -8.89 -8.07 -13.20
C LEU A 662 -10.04 -9.07 -13.08
N ALA A 663 -10.26 -9.58 -11.87
CA ALA A 663 -11.42 -10.40 -11.54
C ALA A 663 -12.69 -9.59 -11.86
N ILE A 664 -13.36 -9.94 -12.95
CA ILE A 664 -14.63 -9.31 -13.31
C ILE A 664 -15.68 -9.90 -12.38
N GLU A 665 -15.83 -9.30 -11.18
CA GLU A 665 -16.75 -9.76 -10.13
C GLU A 665 -18.18 -9.98 -10.66
N ASN A 666 -18.59 -9.19 -11.67
CA ASN A 666 -19.86 -9.35 -12.36
C ASN A 666 -19.68 -9.33 -13.88
N PHE A 667 -19.25 -10.46 -14.42
CA PHE A 667 -18.99 -10.66 -15.84
C PHE A 667 -20.19 -10.29 -16.75
N ALA A 668 -21.41 -10.61 -16.33
CA ALA A 668 -22.62 -10.30 -17.09
C ALA A 668 -22.89 -8.79 -17.17
N SER A 669 -22.71 -8.06 -16.06
CA SER A 669 -22.88 -6.61 -16.04
C SER A 669 -21.79 -5.90 -16.83
N PHE A 670 -20.54 -6.35 -16.72
CA PHE A 670 -19.43 -5.83 -17.52
C PHE A 670 -19.68 -6.01 -19.01
N LYS A 671 -20.07 -7.21 -19.45
CA LYS A 671 -20.39 -7.49 -20.86
C LYS A 671 -21.51 -6.59 -21.40
N ARG A 672 -22.53 -6.28 -20.58
CA ARG A 672 -23.59 -5.33 -20.96
C ARG A 672 -23.08 -3.90 -21.09
N ALA A 673 -22.28 -3.44 -20.13
CA ALA A 673 -21.66 -2.11 -20.19
C ALA A 673 -20.77 -1.99 -21.44
N LEU A 674 -19.93 -2.99 -21.69
CA LEU A 674 -19.08 -3.09 -22.87
C LEU A 674 -19.88 -3.03 -24.18
N GLY A 675 -21.02 -3.73 -24.22
CA GLY A 675 -21.94 -3.74 -25.38
C GLY A 675 -22.50 -2.36 -25.73
N ALA A 676 -22.72 -1.49 -24.75
CA ALA A 676 -23.15 -0.11 -25.01
C ALA A 676 -22.07 0.68 -25.76
N TYR A 677 -20.79 0.50 -25.38
CA TYR A 677 -19.68 1.22 -26.01
C TYR A 677 -19.30 0.67 -27.38
N THR A 678 -19.35 -0.65 -27.58
CA THR A 678 -19.16 -1.21 -28.92
C THR A 678 -20.26 -0.75 -29.89
N ALA A 679 -21.50 -0.59 -29.42
CA ALA A 679 -22.60 -0.01 -30.22
C ALA A 679 -22.35 1.46 -30.62
N MET A 680 -21.61 2.23 -29.80
CA MET A 680 -21.16 3.59 -30.17
C MET A 680 -20.02 3.60 -31.20
N GLY A 681 -19.38 2.45 -31.45
CA GLY A 681 -18.32 2.28 -32.43
C GLY A 681 -16.92 2.10 -31.85
N PHE A 682 -16.76 2.02 -30.52
CA PHE A 682 -15.46 1.73 -29.90
C PHE A 682 -14.99 0.30 -30.20
N GLY A 683 -13.70 0.13 -30.49
CA GLY A 683 -13.07 -1.19 -30.59
C GLY A 683 -12.68 -1.74 -29.22
N ILE A 684 -12.59 -3.06 -29.10
CA ILE A 684 -12.20 -3.75 -27.86
C ILE A 684 -11.07 -4.73 -28.16
N ALA A 685 -10.05 -4.71 -27.31
CA ALA A 685 -8.92 -5.64 -27.31
C ALA A 685 -8.81 -6.32 -25.94
N ILE A 686 -8.44 -7.60 -25.93
CA ILE A 686 -7.98 -8.28 -24.71
C ILE A 686 -6.46 -8.34 -24.76
N ASP A 687 -5.84 -7.90 -23.67
CA ASP A 687 -4.39 -7.80 -23.54
C ASP A 687 -3.78 -8.99 -22.79
N ASP A 688 -2.48 -9.24 -23.00
CA ASP A 688 -1.66 -10.23 -22.28
C ASP A 688 -2.09 -11.71 -22.40
N VAL A 689 -2.78 -12.08 -23.50
CA VAL A 689 -3.23 -13.46 -23.72
C VAL A 689 -2.05 -14.41 -23.91
N GLY A 690 -2.05 -15.52 -23.16
CA GLY A 690 -1.02 -16.54 -23.19
C GLY A 690 -0.13 -16.62 -21.95
N THR A 691 -0.45 -15.86 -20.91
CA THR A 691 0.25 -15.88 -19.62
C THR A 691 -0.43 -16.87 -18.64
N ARG A 692 0.14 -17.03 -17.44
CA ARG A 692 -0.19 -18.08 -16.45
C ARG A 692 -1.64 -18.05 -15.91
N HIS A 693 -2.45 -17.09 -16.36
CA HIS A 693 -3.82 -16.85 -15.90
C HIS A 693 -4.82 -16.66 -17.06
N SER A 694 -4.45 -17.01 -18.30
CA SER A 694 -5.31 -16.70 -19.42
C SER A 694 -6.59 -17.53 -19.45
N ASN A 695 -7.73 -16.90 -19.14
CA ASN A 695 -9.05 -17.49 -19.21
C ASN A 695 -9.60 -17.34 -20.62
N LEU A 696 -9.36 -18.35 -21.45
CA LEU A 696 -9.92 -18.43 -22.80
C LEU A 696 -11.45 -18.27 -22.81
N GLU A 697 -12.13 -18.60 -21.72
CA GLU A 697 -13.56 -18.35 -21.52
C GLU A 697 -13.91 -16.86 -21.63
N THR A 698 -13.07 -15.97 -21.08
CA THR A 698 -13.24 -14.52 -21.15
C THR A 698 -13.15 -14.05 -22.60
N VAL A 699 -12.17 -14.54 -23.36
CA VAL A 699 -12.02 -14.24 -24.80
C VAL A 699 -13.26 -14.68 -25.58
N MET A 700 -13.70 -15.93 -25.39
CA MET A 700 -14.87 -16.48 -26.09
C MET A 700 -16.16 -15.77 -25.72
N SER A 701 -16.29 -15.33 -24.48
CA SER A 701 -17.51 -14.72 -23.96
C SER A 701 -17.64 -13.24 -24.27
N LEU A 702 -16.54 -12.49 -24.26
CA LEU A 702 -16.52 -11.06 -24.62
C LEU A 702 -16.55 -10.85 -26.14
N ARG A 703 -16.03 -11.81 -26.94
CA ARG A 703 -15.88 -11.69 -28.40
C ARG A 703 -15.23 -10.36 -28.79
N PRO A 704 -13.96 -10.11 -28.39
CA PRO A 704 -13.28 -8.86 -28.69
C PRO A 704 -12.98 -8.73 -30.19
N HIS A 705 -12.72 -7.51 -30.63
CA HIS A 705 -12.27 -7.24 -32.01
C HIS A 705 -10.79 -7.60 -32.19
N PHE A 706 -10.00 -7.49 -31.11
CA PHE A 706 -8.58 -7.74 -31.10
C PHE A 706 -8.16 -8.63 -29.94
N ILE A 707 -7.14 -9.45 -30.17
CA ILE A 707 -6.48 -10.25 -29.15
C ILE A 707 -5.00 -9.93 -29.22
N LYS A 708 -4.45 -9.31 -28.19
CA LYS A 708 -3.00 -9.06 -28.10
C LYS A 708 -2.34 -10.24 -27.39
N ILE A 709 -1.32 -10.77 -28.04
CA ILE A 709 -0.60 -11.96 -27.59
C ILE A 709 0.66 -11.53 -26.86
N SER A 710 0.75 -11.95 -25.61
CA SER A 710 1.82 -11.54 -24.70
C SER A 710 3.21 -11.91 -25.23
N ASP A 711 4.20 -11.09 -24.85
CA ASP A 711 5.61 -11.26 -25.22
C ASP A 711 6.16 -12.64 -24.83
N VAL A 712 5.64 -13.26 -23.76
CA VAL A 712 6.02 -14.59 -23.30
C VAL A 712 5.80 -15.66 -24.38
N LEU A 713 4.72 -15.57 -25.16
CA LEU A 713 4.46 -16.51 -26.26
C LEU A 713 5.15 -16.13 -27.57
N VAL A 714 5.47 -14.84 -27.75
CA VAL A 714 6.06 -14.32 -28.99
C VAL A 714 7.58 -14.40 -29.00
N ARG A 715 8.25 -14.04 -27.89
CA ARG A 715 9.72 -14.00 -27.82
C ARG A 715 10.33 -15.36 -28.08
N GLY A 716 11.20 -15.46 -29.09
CA GLY A 716 11.88 -16.70 -29.47
C GLY A 716 10.95 -17.76 -30.09
N ILE A 717 9.78 -17.36 -30.60
CA ILE A 717 8.84 -18.27 -31.27
C ILE A 717 9.45 -18.96 -32.49
N ALA A 718 10.40 -18.30 -33.17
CA ALA A 718 11.14 -18.91 -34.28
C ALA A 718 11.77 -20.26 -33.89
N ARG A 719 12.22 -20.39 -32.64
CA ARG A 719 12.98 -21.56 -32.15
C ARG A 719 12.14 -22.56 -31.36
N SER A 720 10.90 -22.22 -30.99
CA SER A 720 10.04 -23.07 -30.18
C SER A 720 8.87 -23.63 -30.98
N THR A 721 8.88 -24.94 -31.21
CA THR A 721 7.76 -25.65 -31.84
C THR A 721 6.50 -25.60 -30.98
N VAL A 722 6.64 -25.71 -29.65
CA VAL A 722 5.53 -25.63 -28.69
C VAL A 722 4.81 -24.28 -28.78
N LYS A 723 5.56 -23.17 -28.77
CA LYS A 723 4.97 -21.83 -28.89
C LYS A 723 4.22 -21.65 -30.22
N ARG A 724 4.78 -22.20 -31.31
CA ARG A 724 4.13 -22.17 -32.63
C ARG A 724 2.81 -22.95 -32.67
N GLU A 725 2.76 -24.15 -32.09
CA GLU A 725 1.51 -24.94 -32.01
C GLU A 725 0.46 -24.27 -31.12
N MET A 726 0.88 -23.67 -30.00
CA MET A 726 0.00 -22.90 -29.12
C MET A 726 -0.61 -21.70 -29.85
N LEU A 727 0.21 -20.89 -30.52
CA LEU A 727 -0.29 -19.75 -31.30
C LEU A 727 -1.18 -20.18 -32.46
N ARG A 728 -0.90 -21.31 -33.10
CA ARG A 728 -1.76 -21.86 -34.16
C ARG A 728 -3.16 -22.23 -33.64
N SER A 729 -3.22 -22.84 -32.45
CA SER A 729 -4.49 -23.14 -31.79
C SER A 729 -5.25 -21.86 -31.43
N LEU A 730 -4.56 -20.87 -30.84
CA LEU A 730 -5.15 -19.57 -30.52
C LEU A 730 -5.67 -18.83 -31.76
N ARG A 731 -4.95 -18.92 -32.88
CA ARG A 731 -5.39 -18.37 -34.17
C ARG A 731 -6.70 -18.98 -34.63
N HIS A 732 -6.86 -20.28 -34.50
CA HIS A 732 -8.11 -20.93 -34.88
C HIS A 732 -9.29 -20.45 -34.02
N ILE A 733 -9.06 -20.23 -32.72
CA ILE A 733 -10.08 -19.67 -31.82
C ILE A 733 -10.41 -18.22 -32.20
N ALA A 734 -9.39 -17.41 -32.47
CA ALA A 734 -9.56 -16.02 -32.91
C ALA A 734 -10.36 -15.92 -34.22
N GLU A 735 -10.05 -16.77 -35.21
CA GLU A 735 -10.80 -16.89 -36.47
C GLU A 735 -12.27 -17.27 -36.22
N THR A 736 -12.55 -18.15 -35.26
CA THR A 736 -13.91 -18.61 -34.94
C THR A 736 -14.79 -17.49 -34.37
N ILE A 737 -14.19 -16.50 -33.71
CA ILE A 737 -14.90 -15.35 -33.12
C ILE A 737 -14.68 -14.05 -33.91
N ASP A 738 -14.12 -14.13 -35.12
CA ASP A 738 -13.77 -13.00 -35.99
C ASP A 738 -12.85 -11.94 -35.32
N ALA A 739 -11.98 -12.38 -34.41
CA ALA A 739 -11.02 -11.52 -33.72
C ALA A 739 -9.67 -11.46 -34.46
N VAL A 740 -9.06 -10.27 -34.48
CA VAL A 740 -7.73 -10.05 -35.06
C VAL A 740 -6.65 -10.22 -34.01
N MET A 741 -5.70 -11.13 -34.24
CA MET A 741 -4.54 -11.28 -33.36
C MET A 741 -3.44 -10.25 -33.65
N ILE A 742 -2.83 -9.73 -32.59
CA ILE A 742 -1.69 -8.82 -32.61
C ILE A 742 -0.57 -9.44 -31.76
N ALA A 743 0.61 -9.64 -32.33
CA ALA A 743 1.75 -10.20 -31.60
C ALA A 743 2.58 -9.09 -30.94
N GLU A 744 2.85 -9.21 -29.63
CA GLU A 744 3.64 -8.23 -28.89
C GLU A 744 5.08 -8.68 -28.61
N GLY A 745 5.96 -7.74 -28.26
CA GLY A 745 7.31 -8.06 -27.83
C GLY A 745 8.23 -8.57 -28.95
N ILE A 746 7.95 -8.22 -30.21
CA ILE A 746 8.79 -8.60 -31.35
C ILE A 746 10.11 -7.83 -31.32
N GLU A 747 11.21 -8.55 -31.13
CA GLU A 747 12.56 -7.98 -31.06
C GLU A 747 13.48 -8.43 -32.19
N HIS A 748 13.12 -9.51 -32.89
CA HIS A 748 13.97 -10.11 -33.93
C HIS A 748 13.18 -10.40 -35.20
N LEU A 749 13.85 -10.25 -36.35
CA LEU A 749 13.28 -10.57 -37.68
C LEU A 749 12.88 -12.05 -37.80
N GLU A 750 13.62 -12.97 -37.17
CA GLU A 750 13.27 -14.41 -37.19
C GLU A 750 11.88 -14.67 -36.59
N ASP A 751 11.51 -13.95 -35.53
CA ASP A 751 10.20 -14.06 -34.91
C ASP A 751 9.10 -13.48 -35.83
N VAL A 752 9.38 -12.40 -36.55
CA VAL A 752 8.44 -11.85 -37.57
C VAL A 752 8.13 -12.88 -38.65
N ILE A 753 9.14 -13.56 -39.17
CA ILE A 753 8.98 -14.58 -40.21
C ILE A 753 8.09 -15.71 -39.68
N ALA A 754 8.40 -16.23 -38.49
CA ALA A 754 7.61 -17.29 -37.87
C ALA A 754 6.16 -16.89 -37.61
N LEU A 755 5.90 -15.65 -37.16
CA LEU A 755 4.54 -15.12 -36.96
C LEU A 755 3.78 -14.98 -38.28
N ARG A 756 4.44 -14.55 -39.37
CA ARG A 756 3.85 -14.49 -40.71
C ARG A 756 3.51 -15.86 -41.27
N ASP A 757 4.38 -16.85 -41.07
CA ASP A 757 4.13 -18.24 -41.47
C ASP A 757 2.95 -18.85 -40.69
N LEU A 758 2.76 -18.39 -39.45
CA LEU A 758 1.57 -18.68 -38.65
C LEU A 758 0.34 -17.85 -39.06
N GLY A 759 0.43 -16.98 -40.07
CA GLY A 759 -0.69 -16.19 -40.59
C GLY A 759 -1.08 -14.99 -39.71
N LEU A 760 -0.25 -14.57 -38.75
CA LEU A 760 -0.49 -13.34 -37.99
C LEU A 760 -0.13 -12.15 -38.86
N ARG A 761 -1.08 -11.22 -38.97
CA ARG A 761 -0.97 -10.05 -39.83
C ARG A 761 -0.33 -8.85 -39.15
N TYR A 762 -0.60 -8.64 -37.87
CA TYR A 762 -0.17 -7.45 -37.14
C TYR A 762 0.77 -7.80 -35.99
N GLY A 763 1.71 -6.91 -35.72
CA GLY A 763 2.60 -7.05 -34.58
C GLY A 763 3.24 -5.74 -34.13
N GLN A 764 3.79 -5.79 -32.93
CA GLN A 764 4.39 -4.68 -32.21
C GLN A 764 5.63 -5.15 -31.45
N GLY A 765 6.63 -4.27 -31.36
CA GLY A 765 7.84 -4.56 -30.59
C GLY A 765 9.00 -3.66 -30.98
N TYR A 766 10.13 -3.82 -30.30
CA TYR A 766 11.30 -2.95 -30.48
C TYR A 766 11.99 -3.11 -31.84
N TYR A 767 11.79 -4.25 -32.52
CA TYR A 767 12.24 -4.40 -33.90
C TYR A 767 11.57 -3.37 -34.83
N MET A 768 10.28 -3.09 -34.60
CA MET A 768 9.50 -2.13 -35.37
C MET A 768 9.87 -0.69 -35.00
N ALA A 769 9.55 -0.30 -33.75
CA ALA A 769 9.92 0.98 -33.16
C ALA A 769 9.75 0.90 -31.64
N ARG A 770 10.54 1.70 -30.91
CA ARG A 770 10.34 1.89 -29.47
C ARG A 770 9.24 2.93 -29.23
N PRO A 771 8.54 2.88 -28.08
CA PRO A 771 7.58 3.90 -27.70
C PRO A 771 8.23 5.29 -27.65
N ALA A 772 7.65 6.28 -28.34
CA ALA A 772 8.08 7.68 -28.23
C ALA A 772 6.94 8.64 -28.59
N PRO A 773 6.97 9.90 -28.13
CA PRO A 773 6.04 10.93 -28.56
C PRO A 773 6.54 11.64 -29.85
N PRO A 774 5.65 12.20 -30.70
CA PRO A 774 4.19 12.09 -30.70
C PRO A 774 3.70 10.79 -31.35
N PHE A 775 3.97 10.55 -32.64
CA PHE A 775 3.64 9.29 -33.32
C PHE A 775 4.84 8.85 -34.17
N VAL A 776 5.53 7.80 -33.75
CA VAL A 776 6.78 7.36 -34.38
C VAL A 776 6.49 6.60 -35.68
N SER A 777 7.08 7.06 -36.78
CA SER A 777 7.07 6.33 -38.05
C SER A 777 8.06 5.17 -38.05
N LEU A 778 7.75 4.11 -38.80
CA LEU A 778 8.68 3.02 -39.04
C LEU A 778 9.92 3.51 -39.78
N ARG A 779 11.10 3.00 -39.38
CA ARG A 779 12.35 3.27 -40.11
C ARG A 779 12.31 2.60 -41.49
N ASP A 780 12.87 3.26 -42.50
CA ASP A 780 12.80 2.79 -43.89
C ASP A 780 13.54 1.47 -44.13
N ASP A 781 14.61 1.20 -43.37
CA ASP A 781 15.34 -0.07 -43.36
C ASP A 781 14.43 -1.23 -42.92
N VAL A 782 13.74 -1.07 -41.78
CA VAL A 782 12.80 -2.06 -41.24
C VAL A 782 11.64 -2.28 -42.21
N ARG A 783 11.07 -1.21 -42.77
CA ARG A 783 9.98 -1.31 -43.75
C ARG A 783 10.42 -2.08 -45.01
N ALA A 784 11.64 -1.85 -45.49
CA ALA A 784 12.19 -2.58 -46.63
C ALA A 784 12.41 -4.07 -46.28
N GLU A 785 12.96 -4.38 -45.10
CA GLU A 785 13.14 -5.76 -44.62
C GLU A 785 11.81 -6.52 -44.58
N LEU A 786 10.76 -5.93 -43.99
CA LEU A 786 9.42 -6.56 -43.91
C LEU A 786 8.83 -6.88 -45.29
N ARG A 787 8.96 -5.95 -46.24
CA ARG A 787 8.49 -6.14 -47.63
C ARG A 787 9.29 -7.20 -48.39
N ASN A 788 10.55 -7.40 -48.03
CA ASN A 788 11.45 -8.34 -48.69
C ASN A 788 11.35 -9.78 -48.16
N ILE A 789 10.60 -10.02 -47.07
CA ILE A 789 10.28 -11.37 -46.61
C ILE A 789 9.39 -12.04 -47.67
N GLN A 790 9.99 -12.87 -48.53
CA GLN A 790 9.28 -13.64 -49.54
C GLN A 790 8.28 -14.60 -48.86
N SER A 791 7.00 -14.48 -49.21
CA SER A 791 5.99 -15.48 -48.84
C SER A 791 6.37 -16.84 -49.45
N PRO A 792 6.30 -17.95 -48.72
CA PRO A 792 6.55 -19.27 -49.30
C PRO A 792 5.56 -19.52 -50.44
N SER A 793 6.10 -19.84 -51.61
CA SER A 793 5.37 -20.21 -52.82
C SER A 793 4.35 -21.31 -52.55
N SER A 794 3.11 -21.12 -53.02
CA SER A 794 2.07 -22.15 -53.07
C SER A 794 2.63 -23.46 -53.67
N PRO A 795 2.25 -24.64 -53.17
CA PRO A 795 2.78 -25.89 -53.68
C PRO A 795 2.36 -26.07 -55.14
N SER A 796 3.36 -26.15 -56.01
CA SER A 796 3.22 -26.56 -57.41
C SER A 796 2.51 -27.90 -57.49
N GLN A 797 1.51 -27.99 -58.37
CA GLN A 797 0.82 -29.24 -58.73
C GLN A 797 1.84 -30.36 -58.98
N PRO A 798 1.60 -31.59 -58.47
CA PRO A 798 2.45 -32.72 -58.82
C PRO A 798 2.28 -33.07 -60.31
N PRO A 799 3.34 -33.57 -60.98
CA PRO A 799 3.25 -34.02 -62.36
C PRO A 799 2.37 -35.28 -62.44
N PRO A 800 1.79 -35.60 -63.62
CA PRO A 800 0.94 -36.78 -63.75
C PRO A 800 1.76 -38.06 -63.57
N PRO A 801 1.15 -39.14 -63.05
CA PRO A 801 1.87 -40.38 -62.77
C PRO A 801 2.33 -41.03 -64.08
N GLN A 802 3.60 -41.41 -64.11
CA GLN A 802 4.12 -42.35 -65.10
C GLN A 802 3.92 -43.76 -64.57
N ASP A 803 3.21 -44.56 -65.34
CA ASP A 803 3.19 -46.01 -65.22
C ASP A 803 4.63 -46.54 -65.25
N ASN A 804 4.97 -47.38 -64.29
CA ASN A 804 5.81 -48.53 -64.53
C ASN A 804 5.66 -49.53 -63.39
N ASP A 805 5.16 -50.70 -63.79
CA ASP A 805 5.23 -51.97 -63.11
C ASP A 805 6.65 -52.28 -62.64
N ASN A 806 6.76 -52.84 -61.43
CA ASN A 806 7.38 -54.15 -61.16
C ASN A 806 7.66 -54.29 -59.66
N ASP A 807 6.86 -55.17 -59.05
CA ASP A 807 7.28 -56.40 -58.39
C ASP A 807 8.16 -56.37 -57.12
N ASP A 808 7.64 -57.16 -56.16
CA ASP A 808 8.28 -57.94 -55.10
C ASP A 808 8.72 -57.20 -53.82
N GLU A 809 8.51 -57.68 -52.59
CA GLU A 809 7.79 -58.82 -52.00
C GLU A 809 7.79 -58.58 -50.46
N ASP A 810 6.98 -59.36 -49.72
CA ASP A 810 7.03 -59.67 -48.28
C ASP A 810 6.22 -58.83 -47.24
N ASP A 811 4.97 -59.28 -47.07
CA ASP A 811 4.36 -59.87 -45.85
C ASP A 811 4.79 -59.37 -44.45
N ASP A 812 3.81 -58.92 -43.65
CA ASP A 812 3.26 -59.79 -42.59
C ASP A 812 1.89 -59.30 -42.04
N ASP A 813 1.04 -60.28 -41.76
CA ASP A 813 -0.39 -60.22 -41.43
C ASP A 813 -0.72 -59.78 -39.98
N ARG A 814 -1.91 -59.16 -39.78
CA ARG A 814 -2.92 -59.57 -38.77
C ARG A 814 -4.21 -58.72 -38.72
N VAL A 815 -5.19 -59.22 -39.46
CA VAL A 815 -6.67 -59.34 -39.30
C VAL A 815 -7.34 -58.91 -37.96
N LEU A 816 -8.46 -58.15 -38.03
CA LEU A 816 -9.84 -58.55 -37.58
C LEU A 816 -10.96 -57.46 -37.72
N ALA A 817 -11.76 -57.62 -38.77
CA ALA A 817 -13.24 -57.54 -38.94
C ALA A 817 -14.19 -56.56 -38.15
N ILE A 818 -14.80 -55.58 -38.88
CA ILE A 818 -16.24 -55.37 -39.32
C ILE A 818 -17.37 -55.95 -38.40
N PRO A 819 -18.55 -55.31 -38.12
CA PRO A 819 -19.47 -54.76 -39.15
C PRO A 819 -20.50 -53.61 -38.90
N HIS A 820 -20.81 -52.92 -40.03
CA HIS A 820 -22.10 -52.44 -40.62
C HIS A 820 -23.16 -51.67 -39.78
N SER A 821 -23.77 -50.58 -40.29
CA SER A 821 -24.82 -50.56 -41.36
C SER A 821 -25.09 -49.10 -41.84
N LYS A 822 -25.13 -48.80 -43.16
CA LYS A 822 -26.31 -48.61 -44.07
C LYS A 822 -27.44 -47.75 -43.45
N SER A 823 -27.99 -46.69 -44.05
CA SER A 823 -28.50 -46.44 -45.41
C SER A 823 -29.02 -44.97 -45.46
N ALA A 824 -28.72 -44.11 -46.44
CA ALA A 824 -29.27 -43.99 -47.81
C ALA A 824 -30.41 -42.94 -47.97
N ASN A 825 -30.35 -42.27 -49.13
CA ASN A 825 -31.38 -41.47 -49.86
C ASN A 825 -31.74 -40.07 -49.36
N ARG A 826 -32.10 -39.08 -50.20
CA ARG A 826 -31.95 -38.75 -51.64
C ARG A 826 -32.77 -37.44 -51.85
N GLN A 827 -32.55 -36.76 -52.97
CA GLN A 827 -33.32 -35.65 -53.62
C GLN A 827 -32.93 -34.22 -53.16
N ALA A 828 -32.37 -33.30 -53.95
CA ALA A 828 -32.39 -32.90 -55.38
C ALA A 828 -33.52 -31.93 -55.79
N PHE A 829 -33.10 -30.86 -56.50
CA PHE A 829 -33.81 -29.79 -57.23
C PHE A 829 -34.44 -28.64 -56.39
N GLY A 830 -34.36 -27.36 -56.75
CA GLY A 830 -33.79 -26.68 -57.93
C GLY A 830 -34.14 -25.16 -57.94
N THR A 831 -33.27 -24.38 -58.60
CA THR A 831 -33.53 -23.16 -59.42
C THR A 831 -34.42 -22.00 -58.90
N GLY A 832 -33.75 -20.89 -58.54
CA GLY A 832 -33.76 -19.59 -59.25
C GLY A 832 -35.04 -18.72 -59.31
N SER A 833 -34.92 -17.46 -58.86
CA SER A 833 -35.45 -16.29 -59.59
C SER A 833 -34.81 -14.97 -59.11
N GLN A 834 -34.51 -14.10 -60.07
CA GLN A 834 -34.02 -12.73 -59.92
C GLN A 834 -35.19 -11.76 -59.64
N GLY A 835 -34.94 -10.65 -58.93
CA GLY A 835 -35.88 -9.52 -58.92
C GLY A 835 -35.54 -8.35 -57.97
N ALA A 836 -34.85 -7.34 -58.52
CA ALA A 836 -34.97 -5.89 -58.27
C ALA A 836 -34.65 -5.26 -56.89
N ILE A 837 -33.68 -4.35 -56.93
CA ILE A 837 -33.29 -3.34 -55.92
C ILE A 837 -34.23 -2.11 -56.01
N PRO A 838 -34.54 -1.45 -54.88
CA PRO A 838 -34.37 -0.01 -54.81
C PRO A 838 -33.59 0.47 -53.56
N GLN A 839 -32.95 1.62 -53.71
CA GLN A 839 -31.85 2.15 -52.90
C GLN A 839 -32.24 2.75 -51.55
N GLY A 840 -31.29 2.72 -50.59
CA GLY A 840 -31.19 3.65 -49.46
C GLY A 840 -30.44 3.06 -48.26
N ILE A 841 -29.14 3.31 -48.13
CA ILE A 841 -28.28 2.87 -47.01
C ILE A 841 -27.54 4.07 -46.40
N PRO A 842 -27.34 4.11 -45.07
CA PRO A 842 -26.04 4.39 -44.46
C PRO A 842 -25.47 3.13 -43.76
N LYS A 843 -24.16 2.88 -43.94
CA LYS A 843 -23.40 1.70 -43.47
C LYS A 843 -22.52 2.03 -42.26
N ASN A 844 -22.17 1.01 -41.47
CA ASN A 844 -21.15 1.05 -40.41
C ASN A 844 -19.94 0.16 -40.79
N ALA A 845 -18.88 0.21 -39.97
CA ALA A 845 -17.46 -0.02 -40.25
C ALA A 845 -16.97 -1.32 -40.93
N PHE A 846 -17.83 -2.30 -41.25
CA PHE A 846 -17.47 -3.44 -42.12
C PHE A 846 -18.56 -3.86 -43.13
N GLY A 847 -19.68 -3.12 -43.20
CA GLY A 847 -20.67 -3.23 -44.27
C GLY A 847 -21.24 -4.63 -44.59
N ARG A 848 -22.17 -5.15 -43.79
CA ARG A 848 -23.28 -6.06 -44.22
C ARG A 848 -24.42 -6.15 -43.16
N PRO A 849 -25.65 -6.52 -43.57
CA PRO A 849 -26.88 -6.40 -42.77
C PRO A 849 -27.16 -7.61 -41.86
N ASP A 850 -27.92 -7.37 -40.80
CA ASP A 850 -28.44 -8.35 -39.84
C ASP A 850 -29.36 -9.39 -40.50
N ASP A 851 -29.20 -10.66 -40.13
CA ASP A 851 -30.29 -11.64 -40.11
C ASP A 851 -30.22 -12.48 -38.81
N GLU A 852 -31.37 -12.51 -38.14
CA GLU A 852 -31.92 -13.51 -37.21
C GLU A 852 -31.23 -13.80 -35.86
N ILE A 853 -31.79 -13.24 -34.76
CA ILE A 853 -32.36 -14.05 -33.66
C ILE A 853 -33.66 -13.38 -33.16
N THR A 854 -34.80 -14.01 -33.43
CA THR A 854 -36.09 -13.78 -32.77
C THR A 854 -36.18 -14.61 -31.48
N SER A 855 -36.57 -14.01 -30.35
CA SER A 855 -37.61 -14.56 -29.45
C SER A 855 -37.86 -13.67 -28.22
N ASP A 856 -39.10 -13.21 -28.12
CA ASP A 856 -39.92 -13.01 -26.92
C ASP A 856 -39.43 -12.14 -25.76
N PHE A 857 -39.94 -10.90 -25.70
CA PHE A 857 -40.48 -10.36 -24.45
C PHE A 857 -41.72 -9.48 -24.72
N LYS A 858 -42.89 -9.96 -24.27
CA LYS A 858 -44.15 -9.22 -24.21
C LYS A 858 -44.05 -8.12 -23.15
N LEU A 859 -44.37 -6.89 -23.53
CA LEU A 859 -44.74 -5.81 -22.61
C LEU A 859 -46.10 -6.10 -21.96
N PRO A 860 -46.26 -5.98 -20.63
CA PRO A 860 -47.57 -5.77 -20.00
C PRO A 860 -47.92 -4.28 -19.98
N PRO A 861 -49.22 -3.95 -19.94
CA PRO A 861 -49.73 -2.61 -20.19
C PRO A 861 -49.68 -1.69 -18.96
N GLU A 862 -49.77 -0.40 -19.26
CA GLU A 862 -49.98 0.72 -18.34
C GLU A 862 -51.10 0.45 -17.33
N ALA A 863 -50.83 0.71 -16.04
CA ALA A 863 -51.86 1.01 -15.06
C ALA A 863 -51.30 1.75 -13.85
N GLY A 864 -51.95 2.85 -13.49
CA GLY A 864 -52.25 3.15 -12.08
C GLY A 864 -51.37 4.18 -11.39
N ALA A 865 -51.87 5.40 -11.34
CA ALA A 865 -51.49 6.40 -10.34
C ALA A 865 -51.78 5.89 -8.91
N ASP A 866 -50.84 6.09 -7.98
CA ASP A 866 -51.13 6.18 -6.54
C ASP A 866 -50.38 7.38 -5.93
N PRO A 867 -51.10 8.38 -5.37
CA PRO A 867 -50.53 9.56 -4.76
C PRO A 867 -50.27 9.31 -3.27
N ARG A 868 -49.00 9.10 -2.87
CA ARG A 868 -48.55 9.32 -1.48
C ARG A 868 -47.02 9.20 -1.34
N ARG A 869 -46.29 10.32 -1.48
CA ARG A 869 -45.03 10.60 -0.75
C ARG A 869 -44.75 12.12 -0.71
N PRO A 870 -44.15 12.63 0.38
CA PRO A 870 -44.14 14.05 0.71
C PRO A 870 -43.06 14.83 -0.05
N ARG A 871 -43.35 16.11 -0.29
CA ARG A 871 -42.52 17.09 -1.00
C ARG A 871 -41.15 17.27 -0.33
N ALA A 872 -40.08 17.01 -1.07
CA ALA A 872 -38.76 17.57 -0.80
C ALA A 872 -38.69 19.01 -1.32
N SER A 873 -38.19 19.89 -0.47
CA SER A 873 -38.00 21.33 -0.65
C SER A 873 -37.04 21.66 -1.81
N GLN A 874 -37.44 22.63 -2.64
CA GLN A 874 -36.59 23.32 -3.62
C GLN A 874 -35.44 24.07 -2.93
N PRO A 875 -34.26 24.20 -3.57
CA PRO A 875 -33.20 25.11 -3.12
C PRO A 875 -33.52 26.57 -3.54
N PRO A 876 -33.14 27.59 -2.76
CA PRO A 876 -33.38 28.97 -3.13
C PRO A 876 -32.39 29.48 -4.19
N ALA A 877 -32.83 30.53 -4.87
CA ALA A 877 -32.23 31.15 -6.04
C ALA A 877 -30.89 31.85 -5.79
N LYS A 878 -30.14 31.95 -6.88
CA LYS A 878 -28.87 32.66 -7.09
C LYS A 878 -28.94 34.13 -6.65
N THR A 879 -27.93 34.59 -5.91
CA THR A 879 -27.55 35.99 -5.80
C THR A 879 -26.23 36.21 -6.52
N ASP A 880 -26.23 37.14 -7.48
CA ASP A 880 -25.06 37.58 -8.23
C ASP A 880 -24.01 38.22 -7.31
N GLY A 881 -22.79 37.69 -7.34
CA GLY A 881 -21.60 38.26 -6.70
C GLY A 881 -20.38 38.06 -7.61
N ALA A 882 -19.68 39.15 -7.89
CA ALA A 882 -18.52 39.23 -8.78
C ALA A 882 -17.38 38.24 -8.42
N PRO A 883 -16.57 37.78 -9.39
CA PRO A 883 -15.52 36.80 -9.14
C PRO A 883 -14.36 37.43 -8.34
N PRO A 884 -13.73 36.68 -7.41
CA PRO A 884 -12.49 37.13 -6.78
C PRO A 884 -11.33 37.06 -7.79
N GLN A 885 -10.45 38.06 -7.72
CA GLN A 885 -9.22 38.13 -8.53
C GLN A 885 -8.29 36.94 -8.23
N PRO A 886 -7.57 36.40 -9.23
CA PRO A 886 -6.58 35.37 -9.03
C PRO A 886 -5.37 35.91 -8.26
N TRP A 887 -4.97 35.17 -7.24
CA TRP A 887 -3.70 35.35 -6.53
C TRP A 887 -2.53 35.29 -7.52
N GLN A 888 -1.69 36.33 -7.50
CA GLN A 888 -0.41 36.35 -8.20
C GLN A 888 0.66 35.68 -7.32
N PRO A 889 1.48 34.75 -7.85
CA PRO A 889 2.64 34.25 -7.13
C PRO A 889 3.73 35.33 -7.07
N LEU A 890 4.34 35.51 -5.90
CA LEU A 890 5.56 36.30 -5.77
C LEU A 890 6.66 35.65 -6.62
N SER A 891 7.30 36.49 -7.42
CA SER A 891 8.47 36.18 -8.24
C SER A 891 9.66 35.73 -7.39
N ASP A 892 10.35 34.69 -7.89
CA ASP A 892 11.65 34.24 -7.44
C ASP A 892 12.68 35.39 -7.45
N ASP A 893 13.36 35.56 -6.32
CA ASP A 893 14.65 36.26 -6.25
C ASP A 893 15.67 35.25 -5.73
N GLU A 894 16.61 34.87 -6.59
CA GLU A 894 17.70 33.95 -6.31
C GLU A 894 18.67 34.59 -5.29
N GLY A 895 18.99 33.88 -4.20
CA GLY A 895 20.00 34.38 -3.25
C GLY A 895 20.26 33.51 -2.02
N THR A 896 21.15 32.52 -2.19
CA THR A 896 22.04 31.94 -1.16
C THR A 896 21.43 31.43 0.16
N GLY A 897 21.23 30.12 0.26
CA GLY A 897 20.80 29.41 1.47
C GLY A 897 21.70 28.23 1.85
N GLU A 898 23.02 28.44 1.96
CA GLU A 898 23.98 27.42 2.41
C GLU A 898 24.55 27.67 3.82
N ALA A 899 24.01 28.62 4.60
CA ALA A 899 24.66 29.10 5.84
C ALA A 899 23.88 28.91 7.16
N LEU A 900 22.86 28.05 7.25
CA LEU A 900 22.07 27.90 8.50
C LEU A 900 22.05 26.50 9.15
N ILE A 901 22.77 25.51 8.62
CA ILE A 901 22.78 24.13 9.17
C ILE A 901 24.12 23.77 9.84
N GLU A 902 25.11 24.67 9.85
CA GLU A 902 26.46 24.34 10.35
C GLU A 902 26.77 24.83 11.78
N SER A 903 25.85 25.52 12.47
CA SER A 903 26.12 26.07 13.81
C SER A 903 25.66 25.22 15.01
N LEU A 904 25.10 24.01 14.80
CA LEU A 904 24.56 23.18 15.90
C LEU A 904 25.31 21.87 16.18
N ARG A 905 26.49 21.65 15.59
CA ARG A 905 27.36 20.50 15.91
C ARG A 905 28.65 20.92 16.61
N LYS A 906 28.64 21.08 17.94
CA LYS A 906 29.80 20.81 18.82
C LYS A 906 29.37 20.34 20.22
N PRO A 907 29.95 19.26 20.77
CA PRO A 907 29.69 18.78 22.13
C PRO A 907 30.65 19.44 23.15
N ALA A 908 30.18 19.62 24.39
CA ALA A 908 30.99 20.07 25.52
C ALA A 908 31.37 18.89 26.42
N GLU A 909 32.66 18.74 26.71
CA GLU A 909 33.19 17.88 27.79
C GLU A 909 34.09 18.71 28.72
N ASN A 910 34.07 18.29 30.00
CA ASN A 910 34.97 18.55 31.14
C ASN A 910 34.68 19.69 32.15
N THR A 911 34.12 19.23 33.27
CA THR A 911 34.23 19.61 34.71
C THR A 911 35.68 19.86 35.20
N PRO A 912 35.95 20.52 36.37
CA PRO A 912 35.57 19.98 37.70
C PRO A 912 35.33 20.94 38.90
N ASP A 913 34.76 20.31 39.95
CA ASP A 913 34.84 20.50 41.41
C ASP A 913 34.17 21.69 42.14
N GLY A 914 33.41 21.33 43.21
CA GLY A 914 33.31 22.16 44.43
C GLY A 914 31.99 22.21 45.21
N GLU A 915 31.75 21.19 46.06
CA GLU A 915 31.13 21.27 47.40
C GLU A 915 29.63 21.62 47.68
N ARG A 916 28.97 20.61 48.31
CA ARG A 916 28.05 20.61 49.49
C ARG A 916 26.62 21.20 49.38
N GLY A 917 25.63 20.33 49.66
CA GLY A 917 24.20 20.66 49.88
C GLY A 917 23.91 21.32 51.25
N PRO A 918 22.68 21.27 51.85
CA PRO A 918 21.49 20.46 51.50
C PRO A 918 20.15 21.25 51.43
N GLY A 919 19.07 20.64 50.92
CA GLY A 919 17.69 21.13 51.18
C GLY A 919 16.63 20.74 50.14
N ARG A 920 15.81 19.73 50.46
CA ARG A 920 14.54 19.31 49.83
C ARG A 920 13.46 20.43 49.83
N PRO A 921 12.23 20.21 49.31
CA PRO A 921 11.76 19.52 48.09
C PRO A 921 10.71 20.35 47.29
N GLY A 922 10.41 19.98 46.04
CA GLY A 922 9.15 20.40 45.40
C GLY A 922 9.08 20.20 43.88
N LEU A 923 8.32 19.18 43.45
CA LEU A 923 7.50 19.11 42.23
C LEU A 923 8.09 19.69 40.92
N ASN A 924 8.71 18.84 40.10
CA ASN A 924 8.05 18.19 38.94
C ASN A 924 9.00 17.17 38.31
#